data_AF-C9LWY2-F1
#
_entry.id   AF-C9LWY2-F1
#
_cell.length_a   1.000
_cell.length_b   1.000
_cell.length_c   1.000
_cell.angle_alpha   90.00
_cell.angle_beta   90.00
_cell.angle_gamma   90.00
#
_symmetry.space_group_name_H-M   'P 1'
#
loop_
_entity.id
_entity.type
_entity.pdbx_description
1 polymer ?
#
loop_
_entity_poly.entity_id
_entity_poly.type
_entity_poly.pdbx_seq_one_letter_code
_entity_poly.pdbx_strand_id
1 'polypeptide(L)'
;MNQTAAPLRGDLCRTDDAILVYDTIRAIEPPDDRADEHLQCALQEKLPQGVGLGALAALLDRYMCATKSTWEHLEKPKKCTLICCADHGVAEMQVSAYPPETTAQMTANYLLAKGAVANALANFARSNLHVADLGIKAPLPPLPSLIDRKIAHGTKNSAKGAAMTREEALRSLAVGIRLAEDFTAEGCRCFLPGEMGISNTTASAAIAACLCRLTPEQATGRGTNISDERLKKKIEVVRQSLAVNRPDASDGIDVLQKVGGFELGCIAGLILGAARRRAVVILDGFNTGAAALIAEALAPAVTGYLLPSHLAAEPAHAAILKKLGLTPYMDMRFRLGEATGSSIVADFLDAAIEAAKSLFAEDAAASDGKGAHAWKQKTAADAAQAEDAQDEMKAMSYRFLSKSMSDDADDAPDDLALPSFPALDTLAMAACQKRIDSLAKPIYSLGRLEELAVRLAGVTGEARPPLGARRALLIFAAKEPSARQKRLISAFAAHAEAPVTLALLNQDSKPAEAFAFGQKIARELAADGSLLGLALAAETDEMAREKAARYDETFRSAKEDATLLGLLQNLPPALQREAAALLGALCAAAESCCLVLLDDPATESVAHLAETLAPTLKPYLLHVQSDYLALALPASCGVAASLGMRLVDAALHMENDMKTFAETAVAVAADGPGKGRQS
;
A
#
# COMPACT_ATOMS: atom_id res chain seq x y z
N MET A 1 -17.83 -25.34 -24.78
CA MET A 1 -17.31 -26.46 -25.59
C MET A 1 -16.02 -26.93 -24.95
N ASN A 2 -15.96 -28.20 -24.57
CA ASN A 2 -14.88 -28.85 -23.83
C ASN A 2 -13.57 -28.87 -24.63
N GLN A 3 -12.49 -28.35 -24.06
CA GLN A 3 -11.14 -28.81 -24.39
C GLN A 3 -10.47 -29.29 -23.10
N THR A 4 -10.37 -30.61 -23.02
CA THR A 4 -9.66 -31.39 -22.02
C THR A 4 -8.16 -31.12 -22.10
N ALA A 5 -7.57 -30.62 -21.01
CA ALA A 5 -6.13 -30.54 -20.84
C ALA A 5 -5.52 -31.95 -20.80
N ALA A 6 -4.53 -32.19 -21.65
CA ALA A 6 -3.80 -33.46 -21.69
C ALA A 6 -2.78 -33.56 -20.53
N PRO A 7 -2.58 -34.75 -19.93
CA PRO A 7 -1.61 -34.93 -18.86
C PRO A 7 -0.21 -35.16 -19.44
N LEU A 8 0.73 -34.26 -19.16
CA LEU A 8 2.14 -34.47 -19.48
C LEU A 8 2.79 -35.35 -18.38
N ARG A 9 3.08 -36.61 -18.72
CA ARG A 9 3.88 -37.55 -17.92
C ARG A 9 5.27 -37.74 -18.55
N GLY A 10 6.32 -37.65 -17.73
CA GLY A 10 7.47 -38.59 -17.79
C GLY A 10 8.82 -38.09 -18.32
N ASP A 11 9.77 -37.92 -17.40
CA ASP A 11 11.25 -38.03 -17.49
C ASP A 11 12.11 -37.21 -18.48
N LEU A 12 11.54 -36.47 -19.44
CA LEU A 12 12.31 -35.49 -20.23
C LEU A 12 12.46 -34.11 -19.55
N CYS A 13 11.73 -33.85 -18.46
CA CYS A 13 11.53 -32.52 -17.88
C CYS A 13 12.72 -31.94 -17.06
N ARG A 14 13.75 -32.72 -16.71
CA ARG A 14 14.76 -32.30 -15.71
C ARG A 14 15.87 -31.42 -16.29
N THR A 15 16.31 -31.71 -17.51
CA THR A 15 17.31 -30.90 -18.23
C THR A 15 16.70 -29.57 -18.68
N ASP A 16 15.41 -29.57 -19.00
CA ASP A 16 14.66 -28.40 -19.47
C ASP A 16 14.49 -27.32 -18.40
N ASP A 17 14.27 -27.69 -17.13
CA ASP A 17 14.12 -26.73 -16.02
C ASP A 17 15.41 -25.91 -15.81
N ALA A 18 16.56 -26.58 -15.80
CA ALA A 18 17.85 -25.91 -15.64
C ALA A 18 18.15 -24.97 -16.81
N ILE A 19 17.93 -25.44 -18.04
CA ILE A 19 18.10 -24.64 -19.26
C ILE A 19 17.21 -23.40 -19.19
N LEU A 20 15.92 -23.55 -18.88
CA LEU A 20 14.97 -22.43 -18.78
C LEU A 20 15.43 -21.38 -17.77
N VAL A 21 15.90 -21.80 -16.58
CA VAL A 21 16.38 -20.88 -15.54
C VAL A 21 17.60 -20.10 -16.04
N TYR A 22 18.62 -20.78 -16.56
CA TYR A 22 19.85 -20.12 -17.00
C TYR A 22 19.65 -19.25 -18.25
N ASP A 23 18.83 -19.68 -19.20
CA ASP A 23 18.49 -18.88 -20.37
C ASP A 23 17.67 -17.66 -19.98
N THR A 24 16.76 -17.79 -19.01
CA THR A 24 16.03 -16.65 -18.47
C THR A 24 16.96 -15.64 -17.82
N ILE A 25 17.86 -16.09 -16.94
CA ILE A 25 18.86 -15.23 -16.28
C ILE A 25 19.69 -14.46 -17.32
N ARG A 26 20.17 -15.14 -18.37
CA ARG A 26 20.96 -14.52 -19.44
C ARG A 26 20.18 -13.52 -20.28
N ALA A 27 18.85 -13.68 -20.38
CA ALA A 27 17.98 -12.84 -21.18
C ALA A 27 17.43 -11.62 -20.42
N ILE A 28 17.66 -11.50 -19.11
CA ILE A 28 17.23 -10.33 -18.34
C ILE A 28 18.12 -9.14 -18.71
N GLU A 29 17.51 -8.14 -19.34
CA GLU A 29 18.14 -6.85 -19.60
C GLU A 29 18.05 -5.98 -18.33
N PRO A 30 19.06 -5.16 -18.00
CA PRO A 30 18.85 -4.06 -17.06
C PRO A 30 17.73 -3.14 -17.60
N PRO A 31 16.97 -2.45 -16.72
CA PRO A 31 16.06 -1.40 -17.15
C PRO A 31 16.80 -0.34 -17.98
N ASP A 32 16.05 0.42 -18.78
CA ASP A 32 16.65 1.39 -19.70
C ASP A 32 17.14 2.64 -18.97
N ASP A 33 18.43 2.67 -18.59
CA ASP A 33 19.08 3.81 -17.92
C ASP A 33 19.05 5.12 -18.74
N ARG A 34 18.83 5.07 -20.07
CA ARG A 34 18.79 6.27 -20.93
C ARG A 34 17.41 6.91 -21.01
N ALA A 35 16.37 6.16 -20.64
CA ALA A 35 15.02 6.70 -20.45
C ALA A 35 14.93 7.53 -19.16
N ASP A 36 15.76 7.23 -18.17
CA ASP A 36 15.70 7.77 -16.80
C ASP A 36 15.80 9.32 -16.76
N GLU A 37 16.86 9.91 -17.35
CA GLU A 37 17.01 11.37 -17.35
C GLU A 37 15.93 12.09 -18.16
N HIS A 38 15.54 11.56 -19.32
CA HIS A 38 14.55 12.20 -20.19
C HIS A 38 13.13 12.09 -19.60
N LEU A 39 12.81 10.97 -18.95
CA LEU A 39 11.51 10.71 -18.36
C LEU A 39 11.31 11.51 -17.07
N GLN A 40 12.31 11.53 -16.20
CA GLN A 40 12.28 12.35 -14.99
C GLN A 40 12.27 13.84 -15.32
N CYS A 41 13.08 14.29 -16.30
CA CYS A 41 13.01 15.68 -16.78
C CYS A 41 11.62 16.00 -17.35
N ALA A 42 11.04 15.12 -18.17
CA ALA A 42 9.70 15.33 -18.72
C ALA A 42 8.62 15.40 -17.63
N LEU A 43 8.64 14.51 -16.63
CA LEU A 43 7.70 14.59 -15.51
C LEU A 43 7.90 15.88 -14.72
N GLN A 44 9.14 16.25 -14.42
CA GLN A 44 9.48 17.47 -13.69
C GLN A 44 9.03 18.74 -14.45
N GLU A 45 9.11 18.74 -15.78
CA GLU A 45 8.60 19.80 -16.64
C GLU A 45 7.07 19.89 -16.66
N LYS A 46 6.37 18.77 -16.41
CA LYS A 46 4.91 18.71 -16.34
C LYS A 46 4.33 18.96 -14.96
N LEU A 47 5.09 18.67 -13.91
CA LEU A 47 4.69 18.98 -12.55
C LEU A 47 4.53 20.50 -12.34
N PRO A 48 3.74 20.91 -11.33
CA PRO A 48 3.76 22.29 -10.88
C PRO A 48 5.19 22.70 -10.48
N GLN A 49 5.57 23.93 -10.80
CA GLN A 49 6.92 24.41 -10.53
C GLN A 49 7.24 24.32 -9.03
N GLY A 50 8.32 23.61 -8.67
CA GLY A 50 8.75 23.47 -7.28
C GLY A 50 7.92 22.49 -6.44
N VAL A 51 7.04 21.68 -7.05
CA VAL A 51 6.28 20.61 -6.39
C VAL A 51 6.77 19.25 -6.89
N GLY A 52 7.07 18.34 -5.97
CA GLY A 52 7.44 16.96 -6.26
C GLY A 52 6.36 15.94 -5.88
N LEU A 53 6.42 14.76 -6.51
CA LEU A 53 5.61 13.59 -6.11
C LEU A 53 6.39 12.61 -5.21
N GLY A 54 7.56 13.02 -4.70
CA GLY A 54 8.38 12.23 -3.80
C GLY A 54 8.57 10.77 -4.28
N ALA A 55 8.29 9.80 -3.42
CA ALA A 55 8.45 8.39 -3.75
C ALA A 55 7.44 7.88 -4.81
N LEU A 56 6.33 8.58 -5.07
CA LEU A 56 5.42 8.23 -6.17
C LEU A 56 6.05 8.50 -7.55
N ALA A 57 6.89 9.54 -7.66
CA ALA A 57 7.68 9.75 -8.88
C ALA A 57 8.64 8.59 -9.11
N ALA A 58 9.35 8.14 -8.07
CA ALA A 58 10.25 6.98 -8.16
C ALA A 58 9.50 5.66 -8.45
N LEU A 59 8.27 5.52 -7.99
CA LEU A 59 7.38 4.40 -8.30
C LEU A 59 7.01 4.40 -9.80
N LEU A 60 6.60 5.55 -10.33
CA LEU A 60 6.27 5.70 -11.75
C LEU A 60 7.47 5.45 -12.65
N ASP A 61 8.60 6.05 -12.29
CA ASP A 61 9.84 5.94 -13.03
C ASP A 61 10.29 4.48 -13.15
N ARG A 62 10.36 3.75 -12.03
CA ARG A 62 10.66 2.31 -12.03
C ARG A 62 9.68 1.51 -12.88
N TYR A 63 8.38 1.81 -12.79
CA TYR A 63 7.38 1.14 -13.62
C TYR A 63 7.65 1.37 -15.11
N MET A 64 7.83 2.62 -15.53
CA MET A 64 8.04 2.98 -16.93
C MET A 64 9.37 2.44 -17.49
N CYS A 65 10.45 2.52 -16.72
CA CYS A 65 11.76 1.95 -17.09
C CYS A 65 11.70 0.43 -17.22
N ALA A 66 10.99 -0.26 -16.31
CA ALA A 66 10.82 -1.70 -16.35
C ALA A 66 9.96 -2.17 -17.53
N THR A 67 8.88 -1.46 -17.85
CA THR A 67 7.97 -1.81 -18.96
C THR A 67 8.40 -1.23 -20.31
N LYS A 68 9.41 -0.34 -20.33
CA LYS A 68 9.79 0.50 -21.46
C LYS A 68 8.59 1.28 -22.03
N SER A 69 7.73 1.77 -21.13
CA SER A 69 6.58 2.60 -21.48
C SER A 69 7.00 4.04 -21.73
N THR A 70 6.34 4.72 -22.67
CA THR A 70 6.39 6.17 -22.84
C THR A 70 5.15 6.82 -22.23
N TRP A 71 5.14 8.13 -22.04
CA TRP A 71 3.97 8.84 -21.46
C TRP A 71 2.71 8.67 -22.33
N GLU A 72 2.87 8.60 -23.65
CA GLU A 72 1.75 8.42 -24.60
C GLU A 72 1.13 7.02 -24.50
N HIS A 73 1.91 6.02 -24.08
CA HIS A 73 1.48 4.64 -23.94
C HIS A 73 1.47 4.18 -22.48
N LEU A 74 1.40 5.13 -21.53
CA LEU A 74 1.33 4.81 -20.13
C LEU A 74 -0.10 4.34 -19.80
N GLU A 75 -0.21 3.08 -19.43
CA GLU A 75 -1.47 2.45 -19.06
C GLU A 75 -1.35 1.76 -17.70
N LYS A 76 -2.49 1.71 -16.99
CA LYS A 76 -2.61 0.91 -15.78
C LYS A 76 -2.31 -0.54 -16.13
N PRO A 77 -1.38 -1.20 -15.43
CA PRO A 77 -1.04 -2.58 -15.76
C PRO A 77 -2.20 -3.51 -15.40
N LYS A 78 -2.45 -4.52 -16.22
CA LYS A 78 -3.21 -5.69 -15.76
C LYS A 78 -2.41 -6.39 -14.65
N LYS A 79 -3.06 -6.60 -13.51
CA LYS A 79 -2.45 -7.11 -12.27
C LYS A 79 -2.78 -8.58 -12.06
N CYS A 80 -1.82 -9.33 -11.54
CA CYS A 80 -1.99 -10.73 -11.14
C CYS A 80 -1.46 -10.93 -9.72
N THR A 81 -2.33 -11.35 -8.81
CA THR A 81 -1.97 -11.77 -7.46
C THR A 81 -1.75 -13.27 -7.48
N LEU A 82 -0.57 -13.73 -7.05
CA LEU A 82 -0.23 -15.16 -7.04
C LEU A 82 0.19 -15.59 -5.64
N ILE A 83 -0.62 -16.44 -5.01
CA ILE A 83 -0.29 -17.04 -3.71
C ILE A 83 0.39 -18.38 -3.92
N CYS A 84 1.70 -18.42 -3.67
CA CYS A 84 2.51 -19.62 -3.75
C CYS A 84 2.46 -20.39 -2.43
N CYS A 85 2.00 -21.64 -2.45
CA CYS A 85 1.75 -22.43 -1.25
C CYS A 85 2.70 -23.64 -1.16
N ALA A 86 3.38 -23.80 -0.03
CA ALA A 86 4.21 -24.97 0.25
C ALA A 86 4.44 -25.19 1.75
N ASP A 87 4.63 -26.45 2.14
CA ASP A 87 4.99 -26.81 3.51
C ASP A 87 6.50 -26.88 3.72
N HIS A 88 6.92 -26.56 4.94
CA HIS A 88 8.32 -26.57 5.34
C HIS A 88 8.64 -27.68 6.33
N GLY A 89 9.64 -28.51 6.03
CA GLY A 89 10.08 -29.57 6.94
C GLY A 89 10.61 -29.04 8.28
N VAL A 90 11.06 -27.77 8.32
CA VAL A 90 11.49 -27.12 9.57
C VAL A 90 10.33 -26.91 10.56
N ALA A 91 9.08 -27.04 10.13
CA ALA A 91 7.91 -26.99 11.01
C ALA A 91 7.93 -28.09 12.09
N GLU A 92 8.65 -29.21 11.87
CA GLU A 92 8.93 -30.23 12.89
C GLU A 92 9.59 -29.64 14.14
N MET A 93 10.30 -28.52 14.00
CA MET A 93 10.95 -27.81 15.10
C MET A 93 9.97 -26.95 15.90
N GLN A 94 8.68 -26.91 15.55
CA GLN A 94 7.62 -26.18 16.26
C GLN A 94 7.95 -24.69 16.47
N VAL A 95 8.32 -24.02 15.38
CA VAL A 95 8.74 -22.61 15.37
C VAL A 95 7.61 -21.64 14.94
N SER A 96 6.42 -22.17 14.64
CA SER A 96 5.21 -21.41 14.26
C SER A 96 4.16 -21.49 15.37
N ALA A 97 3.29 -20.47 15.47
CA ALA A 97 2.09 -20.50 16.32
C ALA A 97 1.01 -21.47 15.81
N TYR A 98 1.01 -21.76 14.51
CA TYR A 98 0.00 -22.55 13.82
C TYR A 98 0.54 -23.93 13.46
N PRO A 99 -0.31 -24.97 13.48
CA PRO A 99 0.08 -26.32 13.09
C PRO A 99 0.23 -26.44 11.56
N PRO A 100 1.04 -27.38 11.03
CA PRO A 100 1.35 -27.47 9.60
C PRO A 100 0.14 -27.60 8.67
N GLU A 101 -0.92 -28.27 9.09
CA GLU A 101 -2.17 -28.42 8.32
C GLU A 101 -2.84 -27.09 7.96
N THR A 102 -2.52 -26.01 8.67
CA THR A 102 -3.01 -24.66 8.35
C THR A 102 -2.62 -24.22 6.93
N THR A 103 -1.46 -24.65 6.40
CA THR A 103 -1.10 -24.36 5.00
C THR A 103 -2.20 -24.86 4.06
N ALA A 104 -2.56 -26.14 4.15
CA ALA A 104 -3.58 -26.75 3.29
C ALA A 104 -4.96 -26.09 3.46
N GLN A 105 -5.33 -25.77 4.70
CA GLN A 105 -6.61 -25.14 5.03
C GLN A 105 -6.72 -23.72 4.44
N MET A 106 -5.66 -22.90 4.58
CA MET A 106 -5.63 -21.56 3.99
C MET A 106 -5.57 -21.61 2.46
N THR A 107 -4.83 -22.54 1.87
CA THR A 107 -4.82 -22.75 0.42
C THR A 107 -6.21 -23.01 -0.13
N ALA A 108 -6.99 -23.88 0.52
CA ALA A 108 -8.39 -24.09 0.17
C ALA A 108 -9.22 -22.82 0.37
N ASN A 109 -8.96 -22.08 1.45
CA ASN A 109 -9.67 -20.85 1.76
C ASN A 109 -9.46 -19.74 0.72
N TYR A 110 -8.26 -19.55 0.17
CA TYR A 110 -8.02 -18.56 -0.90
C TYR A 110 -8.86 -18.79 -2.16
N LEU A 111 -9.30 -20.02 -2.39
CA LEU A 111 -10.16 -20.39 -3.53
C LEU A 111 -11.65 -20.20 -3.24
N LEU A 112 -12.01 -19.85 -2.00
CA LEU A 112 -13.35 -19.42 -1.64
C LEU A 112 -13.52 -17.92 -1.87
N ALA A 113 -14.70 -17.51 -2.33
CA ALA A 113 -15.04 -16.10 -2.39
C ALA A 113 -14.91 -15.47 -1.00
N LYS A 114 -14.15 -14.37 -0.91
CA LYS A 114 -13.89 -13.64 0.34
C LYS A 114 -13.21 -14.51 1.41
N GLY A 115 -12.42 -15.50 1.00
CA GLY A 115 -11.84 -16.50 1.92
C GLY A 115 -10.91 -15.91 2.97
N ALA A 116 -9.88 -15.21 2.54
CA ALA A 116 -8.83 -14.65 3.39
C ALA A 116 -8.39 -13.26 2.92
N VAL A 117 -7.32 -12.73 3.51
CA VAL A 117 -6.84 -11.37 3.21
C VAL A 117 -6.41 -11.23 1.75
N ALA A 118 -5.78 -12.25 1.16
CA ALA A 118 -5.41 -12.25 -0.24
C ALA A 118 -6.61 -11.98 -1.17
N ASN A 119 -7.79 -12.51 -0.83
CA ASN A 119 -9.02 -12.26 -1.59
C ASN A 119 -9.49 -10.81 -1.43
N ALA A 120 -9.57 -10.33 -0.20
CA ALA A 120 -10.01 -8.97 0.10
C ALA A 120 -9.11 -7.93 -0.59
N LEU A 121 -7.79 -8.12 -0.52
CA LEU A 121 -6.83 -7.17 -1.05
C LEU A 121 -6.64 -7.30 -2.57
N ALA A 122 -6.80 -8.50 -3.14
CA ALA A 122 -6.89 -8.65 -4.59
C ALA A 122 -8.15 -7.96 -5.16
N ASN A 123 -9.30 -8.04 -4.47
CA ASN A 123 -10.50 -7.30 -4.85
C ASN A 123 -10.27 -5.78 -4.79
N PHE A 124 -9.70 -5.28 -3.68
CA PHE A 124 -9.32 -3.88 -3.52
C PHE A 124 -8.42 -3.39 -4.66
N ALA A 125 -7.36 -4.14 -4.96
CA ALA A 125 -6.38 -3.77 -5.99
C ALA A 125 -6.87 -3.99 -7.43
N ARG A 126 -8.07 -4.58 -7.63
CA ARG A 126 -8.61 -5.02 -8.92
C ARG A 126 -7.66 -6.00 -9.63
N SER A 127 -7.12 -6.95 -8.85
CA SER A 127 -6.13 -7.94 -9.30
C SER A 127 -6.76 -9.33 -9.40
N ASN A 128 -6.41 -10.09 -10.43
CA ASN A 128 -6.83 -11.49 -10.54
C ASN A 128 -6.04 -12.36 -9.55
N LEU A 129 -6.75 -13.02 -8.63
CA LEU A 129 -6.14 -13.91 -7.65
C LEU A 129 -5.97 -15.33 -8.22
N HIS A 130 -4.74 -15.82 -8.15
CA HIS A 130 -4.33 -17.18 -8.49
C HIS A 130 -3.63 -17.82 -7.29
N VAL A 131 -3.80 -19.14 -7.14
CA VAL A 131 -3.23 -19.91 -6.04
C VAL A 131 -2.52 -21.11 -6.62
N ALA A 132 -1.26 -21.32 -6.24
CA ALA A 132 -0.45 -22.43 -6.72
C ALA A 132 0.03 -23.32 -5.57
N ASP A 133 -0.16 -24.62 -5.71
CA ASP A 133 0.40 -25.62 -4.81
C ASP A 133 1.73 -26.11 -5.36
N LEU A 134 2.80 -25.79 -4.66
CA LEU A 134 4.17 -26.14 -5.05
C LEU A 134 4.76 -27.22 -4.15
N GLY A 135 4.09 -27.55 -3.06
CA GLY A 135 4.75 -28.21 -1.96
C GLY A 135 3.89 -28.57 -0.76
N ILE A 136 2.56 -28.55 -0.86
CA ILE A 136 1.72 -28.87 0.29
C ILE A 136 1.86 -30.37 0.61
N LYS A 137 2.19 -30.69 1.86
CA LYS A 137 2.50 -32.05 2.30
C LYS A 137 1.25 -32.91 2.35
N ALA A 138 0.16 -32.35 2.90
CA ALA A 138 -1.11 -33.05 3.00
C ALA A 138 -1.76 -33.23 1.61
N PRO A 139 -2.51 -34.31 1.38
CA PRO A 139 -3.39 -34.40 0.22
C PRO A 139 -4.48 -33.34 0.33
N LEU A 140 -4.75 -32.64 -0.78
CA LEU A 140 -5.83 -31.68 -0.86
C LEU A 140 -7.09 -32.32 -1.47
N PRO A 141 -8.29 -31.89 -1.06
CA PRO A 141 -9.50 -32.23 -1.82
C PRO A 141 -9.41 -31.66 -3.25
N PRO A 142 -10.27 -32.09 -4.18
CA PRO A 142 -10.38 -31.44 -5.48
C PRO A 142 -10.73 -29.96 -5.28
N LEU A 143 -9.78 -29.08 -5.60
CA LEU A 143 -9.92 -27.64 -5.51
C LEU A 143 -9.88 -27.07 -6.94
N PRO A 144 -11.06 -26.76 -7.53
CA PRO A 144 -11.12 -26.11 -8.83
C PRO A 144 -10.28 -24.83 -8.83
N SER A 145 -9.59 -24.55 -9.93
CA SER A 145 -8.73 -23.37 -10.11
C SER A 145 -7.44 -23.35 -9.30
N LEU A 146 -7.15 -24.36 -8.47
CA LEU A 146 -5.81 -24.52 -7.89
C LEU A 146 -4.81 -24.87 -9.00
N ILE A 147 -3.74 -24.09 -9.12
CA ILE A 147 -2.64 -24.38 -10.03
C ILE A 147 -1.77 -25.48 -9.39
N ASP A 148 -1.92 -26.71 -9.87
CA ASP A 148 -1.11 -27.84 -9.42
C ASP A 148 0.27 -27.84 -10.10
N ARG A 149 1.30 -27.50 -9.32
CA ARG A 149 2.71 -27.52 -9.69
C ARG A 149 3.56 -28.13 -8.57
N LYS A 150 3.00 -29.11 -7.86
CA LYS A 150 3.64 -29.69 -6.68
C LYS A 150 5.00 -30.31 -7.03
N ILE A 151 6.05 -29.85 -6.35
CA ILE A 151 7.42 -30.31 -6.55
C ILE A 151 7.69 -31.55 -5.72
N ALA A 152 7.31 -31.49 -4.44
CA ALA A 152 7.36 -32.59 -3.48
C ALA A 152 6.33 -32.36 -2.36
N HIS A 153 6.20 -33.31 -1.43
CA HIS A 153 5.31 -33.18 -0.26
C HIS A 153 6.02 -32.43 0.88
N GLY A 154 6.14 -31.12 0.73
CA GLY A 154 6.88 -30.24 1.63
C GLY A 154 8.39 -30.36 1.46
N THR A 155 9.11 -29.33 1.89
CA THR A 155 10.58 -29.39 1.97
C THR A 155 11.04 -30.33 3.09
N LYS A 156 12.29 -30.76 3.02
CA LYS A 156 12.97 -31.42 4.14
C LYS A 156 13.29 -30.41 5.24
N ASN A 157 13.59 -30.93 6.44
CA ASN A 157 13.90 -30.10 7.59
C ASN A 157 15.30 -29.47 7.46
N SER A 158 15.36 -28.16 7.21
CA SER A 158 16.61 -27.43 7.01
C SER A 158 17.54 -27.45 8.23
N ALA A 159 17.02 -27.69 9.43
CA ALA A 159 17.85 -27.83 10.64
C ALA A 159 18.62 -29.16 10.70
N LYS A 160 18.27 -30.13 9.84
CA LYS A 160 18.87 -31.47 9.80
C LYS A 160 19.68 -31.75 8.52
N GLY A 161 19.61 -30.86 7.53
CA GLY A 161 20.24 -31.01 6.22
C GLY A 161 19.61 -30.05 5.21
N ALA A 162 19.85 -30.24 3.92
CA ALA A 162 19.31 -29.35 2.90
C ALA A 162 17.77 -29.45 2.81
N ALA A 163 17.09 -28.31 2.68
CA ALA A 163 15.65 -28.22 2.53
C ALA A 163 15.14 -28.96 1.27
N MET A 164 15.90 -28.94 0.19
CA MET A 164 15.57 -29.64 -1.05
C MET A 164 16.84 -30.02 -1.81
N THR A 165 16.70 -30.79 -2.88
CA THR A 165 17.78 -31.05 -3.84
C THR A 165 17.98 -29.85 -4.76
N ARG A 166 19.16 -29.75 -5.41
CA ARG A 166 19.41 -28.69 -6.39
C ARG A 166 18.41 -28.72 -7.55
N GLU A 167 18.03 -29.92 -7.98
CA GLU A 167 17.04 -30.13 -9.03
C GLU A 167 15.66 -29.61 -8.63
N GLU A 168 15.23 -29.84 -7.39
CA GLU A 168 13.96 -29.31 -6.89
C GLU A 168 14.01 -27.78 -6.74
N ALA A 169 15.15 -27.21 -6.34
CA ALA A 169 15.35 -25.76 -6.31
C ALA A 169 15.23 -25.14 -7.72
N LEU A 170 15.91 -25.72 -8.71
CA LEU A 170 15.79 -25.32 -10.12
C LEU A 170 14.36 -25.47 -10.64
N ARG A 171 13.66 -26.56 -10.30
CA ARG A 171 12.26 -26.76 -10.66
C ARG A 171 11.35 -25.68 -10.07
N SER A 172 11.57 -25.29 -8.82
CA SER A 172 10.78 -24.22 -8.19
C SER A 172 10.94 -22.88 -8.91
N LEU A 173 12.16 -22.51 -9.28
CA LEU A 173 12.45 -21.33 -10.10
C LEU A 173 11.78 -21.44 -11.48
N ALA A 174 11.93 -22.59 -12.14
CA ALA A 174 11.36 -22.83 -13.47
C ALA A 174 9.81 -22.76 -13.47
N VAL A 175 9.14 -23.24 -12.42
CA VAL A 175 7.69 -23.08 -12.25
C VAL A 175 7.31 -21.60 -12.18
N GLY A 176 8.01 -20.81 -11.37
CA GLY A 176 7.78 -19.36 -11.27
C GLY A 176 7.96 -18.63 -12.60
N ILE A 177 9.02 -18.97 -13.33
CA ILE A 177 9.30 -18.40 -14.66
C ILE A 177 8.14 -18.70 -15.62
N ARG A 178 7.69 -19.95 -15.69
CA ARG A 178 6.56 -20.35 -16.56
C ARG A 178 5.27 -19.62 -16.19
N LEU A 179 4.97 -19.48 -14.90
CA LEU A 179 3.78 -18.72 -14.47
C LEU A 179 3.86 -17.25 -14.87
N ALA A 180 5.03 -16.61 -14.75
CA ALA A 180 5.22 -15.26 -15.25
C ALA A 180 5.00 -15.17 -16.76
N GLU A 181 5.58 -16.09 -17.54
CA GLU A 181 5.42 -16.14 -19.00
C GLU A 181 3.96 -16.34 -19.43
N ASP A 182 3.25 -17.28 -18.79
CA ASP A 182 1.85 -17.59 -19.03
C ASP A 182 0.97 -16.35 -18.77
N PHE A 183 1.08 -15.73 -17.59
CA PHE A 183 0.26 -14.57 -17.25
C PHE A 183 0.64 -13.31 -18.05
N THR A 184 1.91 -13.12 -18.41
CA THR A 184 2.30 -12.03 -19.32
C THR A 184 1.71 -12.25 -20.70
N ALA A 185 1.62 -13.49 -21.19
CA ALA A 185 0.95 -13.80 -22.46
C ALA A 185 -0.55 -13.43 -22.42
N GLU A 186 -1.17 -13.48 -21.24
CA GLU A 186 -2.53 -12.97 -20.99
C GLU A 186 -2.61 -11.45 -20.75
N GLY A 187 -1.50 -10.72 -20.93
CA GLY A 187 -1.43 -9.27 -20.80
C GLY A 187 -1.04 -8.75 -19.40
N CYS A 188 -0.78 -9.63 -18.42
CA CYS A 188 -0.30 -9.19 -17.11
C CYS A 188 1.03 -8.44 -17.24
N ARG A 189 1.14 -7.29 -16.56
CA ARG A 189 2.38 -6.49 -16.48
C ARG A 189 2.77 -6.11 -15.05
N CYS A 190 1.96 -6.47 -14.06
CA CYS A 190 2.23 -6.21 -12.65
C CYS A 190 1.88 -7.44 -11.82
N PHE A 191 2.89 -8.04 -11.17
CA PHE A 191 2.72 -9.21 -10.34
C PHE A 191 2.75 -8.85 -8.86
N LEU A 192 1.81 -9.40 -8.10
CA LEU A 192 1.65 -9.23 -6.67
C LEU A 192 1.84 -10.61 -5.99
N PRO A 193 3.09 -11.06 -5.79
CA PRO A 193 3.34 -12.34 -5.16
C PRO A 193 2.93 -12.29 -3.69
N GLY A 194 2.27 -13.36 -3.25
CA GLY A 194 2.08 -13.71 -1.87
C GLY A 194 2.50 -15.16 -1.64
N GLU A 195 2.56 -15.55 -0.38
CA GLU A 195 2.96 -16.89 0.01
C GLU A 195 2.08 -17.42 1.13
N MET A 196 2.02 -18.74 1.23
CA MET A 196 1.43 -19.42 2.37
C MET A 196 2.27 -20.66 2.69
N GLY A 197 2.83 -20.69 3.90
CA GLY A 197 3.63 -21.82 4.35
C GLY A 197 3.94 -21.75 5.83
N ILE A 198 3.43 -22.70 6.60
CA ILE A 198 3.76 -22.76 8.02
C ILE A 198 5.26 -22.93 8.23
N SER A 199 5.82 -22.03 9.05
CA SER A 199 7.26 -21.91 9.39
C SER A 199 8.17 -21.29 8.32
N ASN A 200 7.65 -20.82 7.19
CA ASN A 200 8.48 -20.25 6.12
C ASN A 200 9.27 -18.99 6.50
N THR A 201 8.79 -18.18 7.45
CA THR A 201 9.56 -17.05 8.00
C THR A 201 10.88 -17.49 8.64
N THR A 202 11.02 -18.78 9.00
CA THR A 202 12.29 -19.37 9.46
C THR A 202 13.25 -19.59 8.29
N ALA A 203 12.73 -20.07 7.15
CA ALA A 203 13.50 -20.19 5.91
C ALA A 203 13.93 -18.81 5.39
N SER A 204 13.02 -17.84 5.37
CA SER A 204 13.30 -16.45 5.00
C SER A 204 14.35 -15.80 5.90
N ALA A 205 14.31 -16.04 7.22
CA ALA A 205 15.34 -15.59 8.14
C ALA A 205 16.72 -16.22 7.85
N ALA A 206 16.78 -17.50 7.51
CA ALA A 206 18.03 -18.15 7.12
C ALA A 206 18.59 -17.60 5.78
N ILE A 207 17.72 -17.35 4.79
CA ILE A 207 18.10 -16.70 3.52
C ILE A 207 18.65 -15.29 3.79
N ALA A 208 17.93 -14.47 4.55
CA ALA A 208 18.33 -13.11 4.89
C ALA A 208 19.64 -13.09 5.70
N ALA A 209 19.80 -13.99 6.66
CA ALA A 209 21.05 -14.13 7.42
C ALA A 209 22.26 -14.40 6.50
N CYS A 210 22.10 -15.31 5.52
CA CYS A 210 23.14 -15.64 4.56
C CYS A 210 23.45 -14.47 3.60
N LEU A 211 22.43 -13.95 2.90
CA LEU A 211 22.62 -13.01 1.80
C LEU A 211 22.82 -11.56 2.25
N CYS A 212 22.25 -11.17 3.41
CA CYS A 212 22.47 -9.85 4.02
C CYS A 212 23.59 -9.86 5.07
N ARG A 213 24.24 -11.01 5.33
CA ARG A 213 25.32 -11.19 6.32
C ARG A 213 24.91 -10.77 7.74
N LEU A 214 23.73 -11.22 8.17
CA LEU A 214 23.18 -10.94 9.50
C LEU A 214 23.39 -12.12 10.44
N THR A 215 23.42 -11.86 11.75
CA THR A 215 23.34 -12.93 12.74
C THR A 215 21.92 -13.53 12.77
N PRO A 216 21.75 -14.77 13.28
CA PRO A 216 20.42 -15.36 13.48
C PRO A 216 19.46 -14.47 14.30
N GLU A 217 19.97 -13.77 15.32
CA GLU A 217 19.18 -12.81 16.13
C GLU A 217 18.68 -11.62 15.31
N GLN A 218 19.55 -11.05 14.48
CA GLN A 218 19.22 -9.92 13.62
C GLN A 218 18.23 -10.32 12.51
N ALA A 219 18.29 -11.58 12.08
CA ALA A 219 17.48 -12.08 10.96
C ALA A 219 16.09 -12.57 11.36
N THR A 220 15.87 -12.93 12.63
CA THR A 220 14.69 -13.70 13.04
C THR A 220 13.71 -12.87 13.84
N GLY A 221 12.51 -12.66 13.30
CA GLY A 221 11.37 -12.09 14.03
C GLY A 221 10.30 -13.10 14.42
N ARG A 222 9.18 -12.58 14.91
CA ARG A 222 8.09 -13.35 15.52
C ARG A 222 7.17 -14.03 14.51
N GLY A 223 7.21 -13.65 13.24
CA GLY A 223 6.27 -14.09 12.21
C GLY A 223 4.82 -13.93 12.68
N THR A 224 4.15 -15.05 12.88
CA THR A 224 2.76 -15.17 13.35
C THR A 224 2.55 -14.79 14.84
N ASN A 225 3.28 -13.79 15.33
CA ASN A 225 3.24 -13.29 16.71
C ASN A 225 3.50 -14.36 17.78
N ILE A 226 4.51 -15.21 17.56
CA ILE A 226 4.91 -16.25 18.53
C ILE A 226 5.38 -15.67 19.88
N SER A 227 5.31 -16.50 20.92
CA SER A 227 5.83 -16.21 22.27
C SER A 227 7.35 -15.97 22.32
N ASP A 228 7.85 -15.33 23.38
CA ASP A 228 9.28 -15.06 23.59
C ASP A 228 10.10 -16.36 23.65
N GLU A 229 9.55 -17.38 24.30
CA GLU A 229 10.14 -18.71 24.39
C GLU A 229 10.28 -19.34 22.99
N ARG A 230 9.22 -19.24 22.17
CA ARG A 230 9.25 -19.77 20.80
C ARG A 230 10.15 -18.95 19.88
N LEU A 231 10.27 -17.64 20.08
CA LEU A 231 11.24 -16.80 19.36
C LEU A 231 12.68 -17.24 19.64
N LYS A 232 13.05 -17.46 20.90
CA LYS A 232 14.38 -18.00 21.27
C LYS A 232 14.65 -19.34 20.57
N LYS A 233 13.66 -20.24 20.56
CA LYS A 233 13.77 -21.51 19.83
C LYS A 233 13.96 -21.30 18.33
N LYS A 234 13.20 -20.39 17.72
CA LYS A 234 13.28 -20.09 16.28
C LYS A 234 14.66 -19.54 15.89
N ILE A 235 15.23 -18.64 16.70
CA ILE A 235 16.60 -18.12 16.50
C ILE A 235 17.62 -19.28 16.50
N GLU A 236 17.51 -20.21 17.45
CA GLU A 236 18.40 -21.37 17.50
C GLU A 236 18.23 -22.30 16.30
N VAL A 237 16.99 -22.50 15.84
CA VAL A 237 16.71 -23.29 14.63
C VAL A 237 17.34 -22.64 13.40
N VAL A 238 17.26 -21.31 13.24
CA VAL A 238 17.92 -20.59 12.14
C VAL A 238 19.44 -20.76 12.23
N ARG A 239 20.03 -20.61 13.42
CA ARG A 239 21.46 -20.87 13.66
C ARG A 239 21.86 -22.29 13.23
N GLN A 240 21.08 -23.28 13.66
CA GLN A 240 21.33 -24.68 13.34
C GLN A 240 21.23 -24.95 11.84
N SER A 241 20.19 -24.43 11.16
CA SER A 241 20.03 -24.59 9.71
C SER A 241 21.21 -24.01 8.93
N LEU A 242 21.72 -22.85 9.33
CA LEU A 242 22.91 -22.24 8.71
C LEU A 242 24.18 -23.06 8.97
N ALA A 243 24.38 -23.53 10.19
CA ALA A 243 25.58 -24.28 10.58
C ALA A 243 25.69 -25.64 9.89
N VAL A 244 24.57 -26.37 9.78
CA VAL A 244 24.49 -27.70 9.14
C VAL A 244 24.68 -27.59 7.63
N ASN A 245 24.07 -26.59 7.00
CA ASN A 245 24.05 -26.52 5.54
C ASN A 245 25.19 -25.70 4.92
N ARG A 246 25.69 -24.68 5.63
CA ARG A 246 26.71 -23.74 5.12
C ARG A 246 26.36 -23.24 3.71
N PRO A 247 25.24 -22.53 3.54
CA PRO A 247 24.84 -21.99 2.24
C PRO A 247 25.88 -20.99 1.72
N ASP A 248 26.20 -21.11 0.43
CA ASP A 248 27.10 -20.21 -0.27
C ASP A 248 26.34 -18.97 -0.74
N ALA A 249 26.63 -17.82 -0.15
CA ALA A 249 25.98 -16.55 -0.48
C ALA A 249 26.24 -16.07 -1.93
N SER A 250 27.19 -16.67 -2.65
CA SER A 250 27.46 -16.36 -4.06
C SER A 250 26.65 -17.22 -5.05
N ASP A 251 25.97 -18.27 -4.59
CA ASP A 251 25.11 -19.12 -5.41
C ASP A 251 23.68 -19.11 -4.87
N GLY A 252 22.81 -18.27 -5.45
CA GLY A 252 21.40 -18.16 -5.05
C GLY A 252 20.63 -19.50 -5.12
N ILE A 253 21.01 -20.42 -6.01
CA ILE A 253 20.41 -21.76 -6.08
C ILE A 253 20.88 -22.61 -4.90
N ASP A 254 22.14 -22.50 -4.47
CA ASP A 254 22.65 -23.21 -3.28
C ASP A 254 21.97 -22.72 -2.00
N VAL A 255 21.78 -21.40 -1.85
CA VAL A 255 21.03 -20.83 -0.71
C VAL A 255 19.59 -21.36 -0.71
N LEU A 256 18.88 -21.29 -1.84
CA LEU A 256 17.51 -21.79 -1.98
C LEU A 256 17.41 -23.28 -1.66
N GLN A 257 18.31 -24.08 -2.23
CA GLN A 257 18.39 -25.52 -2.02
C GLN A 257 18.53 -25.87 -0.53
N LYS A 258 19.43 -25.18 0.16
CA LYS A 258 19.84 -25.53 1.53
C LYS A 258 18.85 -25.07 2.58
N VAL A 259 18.38 -23.82 2.47
CA VAL A 259 17.61 -23.18 3.56
C VAL A 259 16.31 -22.54 3.12
N GLY A 260 15.92 -22.65 1.84
CA GLY A 260 14.71 -22.04 1.30
C GLY A 260 13.45 -22.91 1.32
N GLY A 261 12.45 -22.48 0.55
CA GLY A 261 11.13 -23.08 0.38
C GLY A 261 10.73 -23.16 -1.08
N PHE A 262 9.83 -24.09 -1.43
CA PHE A 262 9.37 -24.22 -2.83
C PHE A 262 8.59 -22.98 -3.30
N GLU A 263 7.79 -22.39 -2.41
CA GLU A 263 7.08 -21.14 -2.64
C GLU A 263 8.04 -19.95 -2.81
N LEU A 264 9.11 -19.90 -2.02
CA LEU A 264 10.12 -18.85 -2.13
C LEU A 264 10.90 -18.97 -3.45
N GLY A 265 11.24 -20.20 -3.85
CA GLY A 265 11.88 -20.46 -5.14
C GLY A 265 11.00 -20.11 -6.32
N CYS A 266 9.69 -20.37 -6.23
CA CYS A 266 8.75 -19.96 -7.26
C CYS A 266 8.53 -18.45 -7.32
N ILE A 267 8.50 -17.75 -6.18
CA ILE A 267 8.44 -16.28 -6.19
C ILE A 267 9.73 -15.70 -6.80
N ALA A 268 10.90 -16.26 -6.48
CA ALA A 268 12.15 -15.87 -7.11
C ALA A 268 12.13 -16.14 -8.64
N GLY A 269 11.57 -17.27 -9.05
CA GLY A 269 11.35 -17.60 -10.46
C GLY A 269 10.38 -16.64 -11.15
N LEU A 270 9.29 -16.26 -10.47
CA LEU A 270 8.31 -15.28 -10.95
C LEU A 270 8.98 -13.93 -11.18
N ILE A 271 9.86 -13.49 -10.27
CA ILE A 271 10.66 -12.27 -10.41
C ILE A 271 11.57 -12.34 -11.64
N LEU A 272 12.30 -13.45 -11.82
CA LEU A 272 13.17 -13.64 -12.99
C LEU A 272 12.36 -13.62 -14.31
N GLY A 273 11.23 -14.33 -14.34
CA GLY A 273 10.34 -14.38 -15.50
C GLY A 273 9.71 -13.03 -15.80
N ALA A 274 9.22 -12.31 -14.78
CA ALA A 274 8.65 -10.97 -14.94
C ALA A 274 9.69 -9.98 -15.51
N ALA A 275 10.91 -9.99 -14.97
CA ALA A 275 12.01 -9.15 -15.46
C ALA A 275 12.33 -9.44 -16.95
N ARG A 276 12.49 -10.73 -17.32
CA ARG A 276 12.69 -11.14 -18.72
C ARG A 276 11.55 -10.66 -19.64
N ARG A 277 10.34 -10.57 -19.10
CA ARG A 277 9.13 -10.18 -19.83
C ARG A 277 8.78 -8.69 -19.70
N ARG A 278 9.65 -7.87 -19.11
CA ARG A 278 9.45 -6.43 -18.92
C ARG A 278 8.15 -6.12 -18.16
N ALA A 279 7.93 -6.89 -17.09
CA ALA A 279 6.84 -6.70 -16.15
C ALA A 279 7.40 -6.42 -14.76
N VAL A 280 6.67 -5.64 -13.96
CA VAL A 280 7.08 -5.33 -12.60
C VAL A 280 6.56 -6.35 -11.59
N VAL A 281 7.28 -6.50 -10.50
CA VAL A 281 6.84 -7.24 -9.31
C VAL A 281 6.77 -6.29 -8.14
N ILE A 282 5.60 -6.12 -7.55
CA ILE A 282 5.45 -5.38 -6.30
C ILE A 282 5.64 -6.36 -5.14
N LEU A 283 6.76 -6.23 -4.45
CA LEU A 283 7.08 -7.05 -3.28
C LEU A 283 6.10 -6.75 -2.15
N ASP A 284 5.66 -7.79 -1.46
CA ASP A 284 4.86 -7.66 -0.26
C ASP A 284 5.79 -7.43 0.95
N GLY A 285 5.90 -8.41 1.86
CA GLY A 285 6.71 -8.30 3.07
C GLY A 285 7.98 -9.16 3.06
N PHE A 286 8.36 -9.59 4.26
CA PHE A 286 9.62 -10.29 4.55
C PHE A 286 9.88 -11.52 3.68
N ASN A 287 8.87 -12.38 3.47
CA ASN A 287 9.03 -13.62 2.71
C ASN A 287 9.26 -13.35 1.21
N THR A 288 8.48 -12.44 0.60
CA THR A 288 8.71 -12.02 -0.79
C THR A 288 10.04 -11.29 -0.95
N GLY A 289 10.48 -10.54 0.06
CA GLY A 289 11.79 -9.93 0.09
C GLY A 289 12.92 -10.96 0.14
N ALA A 290 12.78 -12.05 0.91
CA ALA A 290 13.74 -13.14 0.92
C ALA A 290 13.82 -13.88 -0.43
N ALA A 291 12.68 -14.10 -1.08
CA ALA A 291 12.65 -14.62 -2.44
C ALA A 291 13.32 -13.66 -3.45
N ALA A 292 13.12 -12.36 -3.29
CA ALA A 292 13.80 -11.35 -4.11
C ALA A 292 15.33 -11.33 -3.91
N LEU A 293 15.84 -11.62 -2.71
CA LEU A 293 17.29 -11.80 -2.50
C LEU A 293 17.84 -12.99 -3.29
N ILE A 294 17.09 -14.10 -3.36
CA ILE A 294 17.48 -15.24 -4.19
C ILE A 294 17.54 -14.82 -5.67
N ALA A 295 16.53 -14.10 -6.15
CA ALA A 295 16.52 -13.59 -7.53
C ALA A 295 17.67 -12.61 -7.80
N GLU A 296 17.96 -11.69 -6.88
CA GLU A 296 19.08 -10.73 -6.99
C GLU A 296 20.45 -11.43 -7.01
N ALA A 297 20.63 -12.46 -6.19
CA ALA A 297 21.85 -13.26 -6.18
C ALA A 297 22.07 -14.02 -7.51
N LEU A 298 21.00 -14.33 -8.24
CA LEU A 298 21.06 -15.01 -9.53
C LEU A 298 21.19 -14.04 -10.72
N ALA A 299 20.51 -12.90 -10.66
CA ALA A 299 20.49 -11.89 -11.71
C ALA A 299 20.33 -10.49 -11.09
N PRO A 300 21.41 -9.77 -10.77
CA PRO A 300 21.32 -8.47 -10.08
C PRO A 300 20.42 -7.43 -10.75
N ALA A 301 20.31 -7.48 -12.08
CA ALA A 301 19.44 -6.61 -12.89
C ALA A 301 17.95 -6.71 -12.54
N VAL A 302 17.48 -7.79 -11.88
CA VAL A 302 16.07 -7.92 -11.47
C VAL A 302 15.62 -6.82 -10.53
N THR A 303 16.54 -6.22 -9.75
CA THR A 303 16.23 -5.13 -8.81
C THR A 303 15.56 -3.94 -9.48
N GLY A 304 15.81 -3.73 -10.77
CA GLY A 304 15.18 -2.72 -11.60
C GLY A 304 13.71 -2.98 -11.97
N TYR A 305 13.23 -4.21 -11.76
CA TYR A 305 11.84 -4.63 -12.00
C TYR A 305 11.05 -4.81 -10.70
N LEU A 306 11.67 -4.50 -9.55
CA LEU A 306 11.07 -4.62 -8.24
C LEU A 306 10.57 -3.27 -7.75
N LEU A 307 9.34 -3.29 -7.24
CA LEU A 307 8.75 -2.20 -6.47
C LEU A 307 8.56 -2.69 -5.03
N PRO A 308 9.06 -2.01 -4.00
CA PRO A 308 8.77 -2.37 -2.62
C PRO A 308 7.31 -2.01 -2.29
N SER A 309 6.74 -2.57 -1.23
CA SER A 309 5.47 -2.06 -0.70
C SER A 309 5.65 -1.34 0.64
N HIS A 310 5.89 -2.11 1.71
CA HIS A 310 5.91 -1.63 3.08
C HIS A 310 7.16 -2.09 3.84
N LEU A 311 7.44 -1.46 4.98
CA LEU A 311 8.36 -2.03 5.96
C LEU A 311 7.63 -3.06 6.85
N ALA A 312 7.75 -4.34 6.52
CA ALA A 312 7.28 -5.42 7.40
C ALA A 312 7.94 -5.35 8.79
N ALA A 313 7.21 -5.78 9.84
CA ALA A 313 7.71 -5.74 11.22
C ALA A 313 8.79 -6.80 11.54
N GLU A 314 9.19 -7.63 10.56
CA GLU A 314 10.28 -8.58 10.71
C GLU A 314 11.63 -7.82 10.73
N PRO A 315 12.51 -8.06 11.73
CA PRO A 315 13.72 -7.26 11.95
C PRO A 315 14.66 -7.17 10.74
N ALA A 316 14.79 -8.25 9.96
CA ALA A 316 15.68 -8.26 8.81
C ALA A 316 15.11 -7.57 7.56
N HIS A 317 13.82 -7.22 7.52
CA HIS A 317 13.24 -6.69 6.28
C HIS A 317 13.88 -5.37 5.84
N ALA A 318 14.24 -4.50 6.78
CA ALA A 318 15.00 -3.28 6.47
C ALA A 318 16.36 -3.58 5.81
N ALA A 319 17.05 -4.64 6.26
CA ALA A 319 18.32 -5.06 5.66
C ALA A 319 18.14 -5.69 4.27
N ILE A 320 17.03 -6.40 4.05
CA ILE A 320 16.64 -6.91 2.74
C ILE A 320 16.43 -5.75 1.77
N LEU A 321 15.57 -4.79 2.13
CA LEU A 321 15.28 -3.62 1.29
C LEU A 321 16.55 -2.81 0.98
N LYS A 322 17.43 -2.62 1.98
CA LYS A 322 18.73 -1.98 1.79
C LYS A 322 19.62 -2.73 0.79
N LYS A 323 19.71 -4.06 0.88
CA LYS A 323 20.51 -4.90 -0.03
C LYS A 323 19.95 -4.87 -1.47
N LEU A 324 18.64 -4.75 -1.62
CA LEU A 324 17.95 -4.63 -2.91
C LEU A 324 17.95 -3.19 -3.46
N GLY A 325 18.40 -2.19 -2.70
CA GLY A 325 18.37 -0.79 -3.10
C GLY A 325 16.95 -0.21 -3.20
N LEU A 326 16.05 -0.66 -2.33
CA LEU A 326 14.62 -0.29 -2.33
C LEU A 326 14.24 0.48 -1.06
N THR A 327 13.34 1.44 -1.20
CA THR A 327 12.76 2.23 -0.09
C THR A 327 11.26 2.00 -0.06
N PRO A 328 10.66 1.57 1.06
CA PRO A 328 9.24 1.26 1.13
C PRO A 328 8.37 2.53 0.99
N TYR A 329 7.13 2.37 0.52
CA TYR A 329 6.19 3.46 0.30
C TYR A 329 5.26 3.72 1.50
N MET A 330 5.22 2.80 2.47
CA MET A 330 4.35 2.88 3.64
C MET A 330 4.91 2.11 4.85
N ASP A 331 4.51 2.52 6.06
CA ASP A 331 4.74 1.79 7.31
C ASP A 331 3.40 1.44 7.98
N MET A 332 2.82 0.32 7.52
CA MET A 332 1.56 -0.20 8.03
C MET A 332 1.75 -1.22 9.17
N ARG A 333 3.00 -1.47 9.60
CA ARG A 333 3.35 -2.47 10.61
C ARG A 333 2.79 -3.87 10.34
N PHE A 334 2.68 -4.24 9.06
CA PHE A 334 2.22 -5.56 8.67
C PHE A 334 3.20 -6.65 9.10
N ARG A 335 2.61 -7.78 9.49
CA ARG A 335 3.30 -9.03 9.87
C ARG A 335 2.77 -10.23 9.09
N LEU A 336 1.73 -10.01 8.29
CA LEU A 336 1.18 -10.98 7.35
C LEU A 336 1.75 -10.72 5.96
N GLY A 337 2.03 -11.79 5.23
CA GLY A 337 2.28 -11.72 3.80
C GLY A 337 0.97 -11.72 3.03
N GLU A 338 0.85 -12.67 2.10
CA GLU A 338 -0.38 -12.93 1.32
C GLU A 338 -0.77 -11.79 0.35
N ALA A 339 0.21 -11.03 -0.12
CA ALA A 339 0.05 -9.92 -1.07
C ALA A 339 -0.77 -8.75 -0.51
N THR A 340 -0.68 -8.52 0.81
CA THR A 340 -1.42 -7.46 1.50
C THR A 340 -0.90 -6.08 1.10
N GLY A 341 0.39 -5.82 1.34
CA GLY A 341 1.00 -4.53 1.06
C GLY A 341 1.23 -4.30 -0.43
N SER A 342 1.57 -5.34 -1.18
CA SER A 342 1.74 -5.23 -2.64
C SER A 342 0.44 -4.81 -3.34
N SER A 343 -0.71 -5.27 -2.88
CA SER A 343 -2.03 -4.86 -3.37
C SER A 343 -2.32 -3.37 -3.15
N ILE A 344 -1.97 -2.84 -1.97
CA ILE A 344 -2.15 -1.41 -1.68
C ILE A 344 -1.27 -0.54 -2.59
N VAL A 345 0.00 -0.91 -2.76
CA VAL A 345 0.91 -0.14 -3.63
C VAL A 345 0.54 -0.29 -5.10
N ALA A 346 -0.10 -1.39 -5.51
CA ALA A 346 -0.65 -1.52 -6.85
C ALA A 346 -1.82 -0.54 -7.12
N ASP A 347 -2.58 -0.15 -6.09
CA ASP A 347 -3.60 0.90 -6.17
C ASP A 347 -2.93 2.29 -6.25
N PHE A 348 -1.87 2.52 -5.47
CA PHE A 348 -1.08 3.76 -5.55
C PHE A 348 -0.43 3.95 -6.94
N LEU A 349 0.04 2.86 -7.57
CA LEU A 349 0.54 2.90 -8.94
C LEU A 349 -0.54 3.33 -9.94
N ASP A 350 -1.76 2.82 -9.81
CA ASP A 350 -2.87 3.25 -10.67
C ASP A 350 -3.14 4.76 -10.51
N ALA A 351 -3.18 5.26 -9.27
CA ALA A 351 -3.40 6.68 -8.98
C ALA A 351 -2.29 7.56 -9.56
N ALA A 352 -1.03 7.15 -9.39
CA ALA A 352 0.12 7.88 -9.92
C ALA A 352 0.11 7.90 -11.45
N ILE A 353 -0.26 6.79 -12.10
CA ILE A 353 -0.38 6.72 -13.57
C ILE A 353 -1.47 7.68 -14.07
N GLU A 354 -2.64 7.70 -13.42
CA GLU A 354 -3.73 8.62 -13.77
C GLU A 354 -3.32 10.08 -13.63
N ALA A 355 -2.67 10.42 -12.52
CA ALA A 355 -2.15 11.76 -12.27
C ALA A 355 -1.14 12.19 -13.33
N ALA A 356 -0.19 11.31 -13.68
CA ALA A 356 0.75 11.59 -14.75
C ALA A 356 0.03 11.82 -16.09
N LYS A 357 -0.86 10.93 -16.51
CA LYS A 357 -1.60 11.07 -17.77
C LYS A 357 -2.37 12.39 -17.85
N SER A 358 -3.02 12.81 -16.77
CA SER A 358 -3.75 14.09 -16.70
C SER A 358 -2.84 15.30 -16.94
N LEU A 359 -1.59 15.24 -16.45
CA LEU A 359 -0.59 16.29 -16.67
C LEU A 359 -0.06 16.34 -18.11
N PHE A 360 0.07 15.19 -18.79
CA PHE A 360 0.60 15.12 -20.16
C PHE A 360 -0.45 15.39 -21.26
N ALA A 361 -1.75 15.23 -20.97
CA ALA A 361 -2.81 15.39 -21.97
C ALA A 361 -2.97 16.83 -22.52
N GLU A 362 -2.59 17.87 -21.74
CA GLU A 362 -2.82 19.27 -22.11
C GLU A 362 -1.90 19.77 -23.24
N ASP A 363 -0.68 19.23 -23.32
CA ASP A 363 0.28 19.59 -24.36
C ASP A 363 -0.15 19.11 -25.75
N ALA A 364 -0.79 17.94 -25.84
CA ALA A 364 -1.31 17.42 -27.09
C ALA A 364 -2.42 18.32 -27.67
N ALA A 365 -3.26 18.90 -26.80
CA ALA A 365 -4.30 19.85 -27.20
C ALA A 365 -3.74 21.24 -27.58
N ALA A 366 -2.60 21.64 -27.00
CA ALA A 366 -1.93 22.90 -27.33
C ALA A 366 -1.09 22.83 -28.63
N SER A 367 -0.62 21.64 -29.04
CA SER A 367 0.17 21.45 -30.25
C SER A 367 -0.63 21.41 -31.56
N ASP A 368 -1.96 21.22 -31.51
CA ASP A 368 -2.82 21.14 -32.71
C ASP A 368 -3.34 22.50 -33.21
N GLY A 369 -2.89 23.61 -32.61
CA GLY A 369 -3.25 24.99 -33.01
C GLY A 369 -2.60 25.53 -34.29
N LYS A 370 -1.74 24.76 -34.98
CA LYS A 370 -1.10 25.17 -36.25
C LYS A 370 -1.20 24.08 -37.31
N GLY A 371 -2.43 23.79 -37.73
CA GLY A 371 -2.67 22.84 -38.82
C GLY A 371 -4.10 22.82 -39.35
N ALA A 372 -4.86 23.91 -39.22
CA ALA A 372 -6.17 24.02 -39.86
C ALA A 372 -5.99 24.18 -41.38
N HIS A 373 -5.83 23.07 -42.10
CA HIS A 373 -6.31 22.83 -43.48
C HIS A 373 -5.75 21.52 -44.06
N ALA A 374 -6.31 20.38 -43.65
CA ALA A 374 -6.58 19.20 -44.49
C ALA A 374 -7.17 18.11 -43.60
N TRP A 375 -8.03 17.25 -44.16
CA TRP A 375 -8.76 16.14 -43.50
C TRP A 375 -10.15 16.51 -42.94
N LYS A 376 -10.98 17.11 -43.79
CA LYS A 376 -12.41 16.72 -43.84
C LYS A 376 -12.53 15.52 -44.79
N GLN A 377 -12.61 14.30 -44.25
CA GLN A 377 -13.51 13.22 -44.69
C GLN A 377 -13.13 11.88 -44.04
N LYS A 378 -14.16 11.23 -43.45
CA LYS A 378 -14.20 9.90 -42.79
C LYS A 378 -13.46 9.84 -41.45
N THR A 379 -14.08 9.57 -40.30
CA THR A 379 -15.25 8.72 -40.02
C THR A 379 -15.97 9.22 -38.76
N ALA A 380 -17.30 9.31 -38.84
CA ALA A 380 -18.17 9.53 -37.69
C ALA A 380 -18.24 8.25 -36.85
N ALA A 381 -17.43 8.19 -35.78
CA ALA A 381 -17.56 7.24 -34.68
C ALA A 381 -16.86 7.74 -33.40
N ASP A 382 -15.88 8.65 -33.50
CA ASP A 382 -15.09 9.11 -32.34
C ASP A 382 -15.49 10.51 -31.80
N ALA A 383 -16.66 11.01 -32.17
CA ALA A 383 -17.15 12.31 -31.68
C ALA A 383 -17.71 12.26 -30.23
N ALA A 384 -17.60 11.14 -29.53
CA ALA A 384 -18.02 10.99 -28.14
C ALA A 384 -16.87 11.12 -27.13
N GLN A 385 -15.60 11.20 -27.56
CA GLN A 385 -14.43 11.30 -26.67
C GLN A 385 -13.83 12.71 -26.56
N ALA A 386 -14.34 13.67 -27.34
CA ALA A 386 -13.89 15.07 -27.27
C ALA A 386 -14.72 15.93 -26.30
N GLU A 387 -15.85 15.42 -25.79
CA GLU A 387 -16.62 16.08 -24.71
C GLU A 387 -16.04 15.78 -23.31
N ASP A 388 -15.31 14.68 -23.13
CA ASP A 388 -14.76 14.27 -21.82
C ASP A 388 -13.68 15.22 -21.28
N ALA A 389 -12.86 15.83 -22.16
CA ALA A 389 -11.79 16.75 -21.74
C ALA A 389 -12.31 18.12 -21.26
N GLN A 390 -13.56 18.48 -21.58
CA GLN A 390 -14.22 19.68 -21.05
C GLN A 390 -15.05 19.40 -19.79
N ASP A 391 -15.24 18.14 -19.41
CA ASP A 391 -16.01 17.74 -18.23
C ASP A 391 -15.15 17.59 -16.94
N GLU A 392 -13.82 17.40 -17.06
CA GLU A 392 -12.90 17.33 -15.90
C GLU A 392 -12.86 18.62 -15.07
N MET A 393 -13.19 19.78 -15.67
CA MET A 393 -13.21 21.08 -15.00
C MET A 393 -14.55 21.36 -14.27
N LYS A 394 -15.57 20.49 -14.39
CA LYS A 394 -16.82 20.55 -13.61
C LYS A 394 -16.75 19.86 -12.24
N ALA A 395 -15.67 19.14 -11.92
CA ALA A 395 -15.60 18.29 -10.72
C ALA A 395 -15.20 19.02 -9.42
N MET A 396 -14.63 20.24 -9.49
CA MET A 396 -14.24 21.02 -8.31
C MET A 396 -15.28 22.09 -7.97
N SER A 397 -15.80 22.03 -6.75
CA SER A 397 -16.66 23.08 -6.22
C SER A 397 -15.83 24.21 -5.58
N TYR A 398 -16.23 25.46 -5.81
CA TYR A 398 -15.58 26.63 -5.22
C TYR A 398 -16.43 27.21 -4.11
N ARG A 399 -15.82 27.49 -2.96
CA ARG A 399 -16.41 28.23 -1.85
C ARG A 399 -15.56 29.46 -1.56
N PHE A 400 -16.21 30.60 -1.44
CA PHE A 400 -15.55 31.89 -1.17
C PHE A 400 -16.01 32.42 0.17
N LEU A 401 -15.05 32.90 0.97
CA LEU A 401 -15.36 33.72 2.13
C LEU A 401 -15.70 35.14 1.67
N SER A 402 -16.99 35.42 1.40
CA SER A 402 -17.47 36.75 1.01
C SER A 402 -17.79 37.63 2.22
N LYS A 403 -17.63 38.96 2.07
CA LYS A 403 -17.98 39.96 3.10
C LYS A 403 -19.43 39.85 3.60
N SER A 404 -20.37 39.29 2.82
CA SER A 404 -21.78 39.17 3.20
C SER A 404 -22.09 38.11 4.26
N MET A 405 -21.10 37.38 4.77
CA MET A 405 -21.25 36.57 5.98
C MET A 405 -21.01 37.40 7.26
N SER A 406 -20.85 38.73 7.13
CA SER A 406 -20.68 39.68 8.25
C SER A 406 -21.96 40.03 9.00
N ASP A 407 -23.15 39.73 8.47
CA ASP A 407 -24.40 40.15 9.12
C ASP A 407 -24.70 39.34 10.40
N ASP A 408 -24.01 38.21 10.60
CA ASP A 408 -23.98 37.44 11.87
C ASP A 408 -22.64 37.64 12.63
N ALA A 409 -21.72 38.50 12.16
CA ALA A 409 -20.36 38.61 12.69
C ALA A 409 -20.21 39.58 13.88
N ASP A 410 -21.26 40.33 14.23
CA ASP A 410 -21.31 41.09 15.50
C ASP A 410 -21.48 40.17 16.73
N ASP A 411 -21.72 38.86 16.54
CA ASP A 411 -21.82 37.84 17.58
C ASP A 411 -20.62 36.84 17.60
N ALA A 412 -19.56 37.08 16.80
CA ALA A 412 -18.38 36.22 16.83
C ALA A 412 -17.66 36.36 18.20
N PRO A 413 -17.52 35.29 19.00
CA PRO A 413 -16.95 35.40 20.33
C PRO A 413 -15.50 35.92 20.24
N ASP A 414 -15.16 36.85 21.12
CA ASP A 414 -13.79 37.37 21.30
C ASP A 414 -12.78 36.26 21.70
N ASP A 415 -13.26 35.06 22.02
CA ASP A 415 -12.45 33.89 22.36
C ASP A 415 -12.77 32.70 21.44
N LEU A 416 -11.78 32.25 20.69
CA LEU A 416 -11.86 31.04 19.86
C LEU A 416 -11.67 29.82 20.77
N ALA A 417 -12.75 29.31 21.35
CA ALA A 417 -12.71 28.08 22.13
C ALA A 417 -12.98 26.84 21.25
N LEU A 418 -12.23 25.76 21.47
CA LEU A 418 -12.54 24.47 20.86
C LEU A 418 -13.76 23.83 21.58
N PRO A 419 -14.72 23.28 20.84
CA PRO A 419 -15.89 22.65 21.43
C PRO A 419 -15.55 21.29 22.07
N SER A 420 -16.50 20.73 22.82
CA SER A 420 -16.42 19.32 23.23
C SER A 420 -16.81 18.41 22.06
N PHE A 421 -16.01 17.36 21.82
CA PHE A 421 -16.30 16.37 20.78
C PHE A 421 -17.08 15.18 21.34
N PRO A 422 -17.91 14.51 20.52
CA PRO A 422 -18.56 13.27 20.90
C PRO A 422 -17.54 12.24 21.40
N ALA A 423 -17.96 11.40 22.35
CA ALA A 423 -17.16 10.25 22.74
C ALA A 423 -17.24 9.18 21.64
N LEU A 424 -16.14 8.47 21.40
CA LEU A 424 -16.16 7.32 20.49
C LEU A 424 -17.13 6.24 20.98
N ASP A 425 -17.78 5.56 20.04
CA ASP A 425 -18.60 4.41 20.34
C ASP A 425 -17.72 3.19 20.66
N THR A 426 -17.44 3.02 21.94
CA THR A 426 -16.64 1.89 22.44
C THR A 426 -17.30 0.52 22.20
N LEU A 427 -18.62 0.45 22.05
CA LEU A 427 -19.32 -0.80 21.75
C LEU A 427 -19.11 -1.18 20.29
N ALA A 428 -19.22 -0.21 19.37
CA ALA A 428 -18.91 -0.40 17.96
C ALA A 428 -17.44 -0.81 17.75
N MET A 429 -16.51 -0.13 18.43
CA MET A 429 -15.08 -0.50 18.40
C MET A 429 -14.85 -1.94 18.89
N ALA A 430 -15.45 -2.32 20.01
CA ALA A 430 -15.30 -3.66 20.57
C ALA A 430 -15.90 -4.74 19.65
N ALA A 431 -17.04 -4.46 19.02
CA ALA A 431 -17.67 -5.35 18.06
C ALA A 431 -16.84 -5.50 16.77
N CYS A 432 -16.29 -4.40 16.25
CA CYS A 432 -15.37 -4.39 15.11
C CYS A 432 -14.09 -5.18 15.42
N GLN A 433 -13.44 -4.93 16.57
CA GLN A 433 -12.25 -5.67 16.97
C GLN A 433 -12.54 -7.17 17.14
N LYS A 434 -13.68 -7.54 17.74
CA LYS A 434 -14.09 -8.94 17.88
C LYS A 434 -14.26 -9.60 16.51
N ARG A 435 -14.85 -8.89 15.54
CA ARG A 435 -14.98 -9.34 14.15
C ARG A 435 -13.60 -9.53 13.52
N ILE A 436 -12.70 -8.55 13.61
CA ILE A 436 -11.34 -8.61 13.07
C ILE A 436 -10.51 -9.74 13.68
N ASP A 437 -10.65 -9.99 14.99
CA ASP A 437 -9.96 -11.08 15.69
C ASP A 437 -10.46 -12.46 15.25
N SER A 438 -11.72 -12.56 14.81
CA SER A 438 -12.30 -13.80 14.30
C SER A 438 -11.94 -14.10 12.84
N LEU A 439 -11.42 -13.12 12.09
CA LEU A 439 -11.00 -13.28 10.69
C LEU A 439 -9.90 -14.34 10.54
N ALA A 440 -9.94 -15.11 9.44
CA ALA A 440 -8.97 -16.16 9.12
C ALA A 440 -7.56 -15.60 8.80
N LYS A 441 -6.93 -15.03 9.81
CA LYS A 441 -5.59 -14.42 9.82
C LYS A 441 -5.03 -14.45 11.25
N PRO A 442 -3.71 -14.33 11.46
CA PRO A 442 -3.19 -14.13 12.80
C PRO A 442 -3.69 -12.82 13.44
N ILE A 443 -3.90 -12.83 14.76
CA ILE A 443 -4.26 -11.61 15.50
C ILE A 443 -3.14 -10.57 15.37
N TYR A 444 -3.52 -9.31 15.13
CA TYR A 444 -2.63 -8.16 14.95
C TYR A 444 -1.65 -8.27 13.77
N SER A 445 -1.90 -9.16 12.82
CA SER A 445 -0.99 -9.36 11.68
C SER A 445 -1.14 -8.29 10.60
N LEU A 446 -2.28 -7.61 10.54
CA LEU A 446 -2.55 -6.54 9.58
C LEU A 446 -2.33 -5.14 10.15
N GLY A 447 -1.70 -5.04 11.33
CA GLY A 447 -1.14 -3.79 11.87
C GLY A 447 -2.13 -2.62 11.79
N ARG A 448 -1.71 -1.54 11.14
CA ARG A 448 -2.47 -0.29 11.04
C ARG A 448 -3.80 -0.42 10.28
N LEU A 449 -4.00 -1.44 9.42
CA LEU A 449 -5.32 -1.65 8.80
C LEU A 449 -6.38 -2.06 9.83
N GLU A 450 -6.01 -2.88 10.80
CA GLU A 450 -6.92 -3.26 11.90
C GLU A 450 -7.27 -2.03 12.75
N GLU A 451 -6.24 -1.22 13.07
CA GLU A 451 -6.40 0.02 13.83
C GLU A 451 -7.33 1.01 13.11
N LEU A 452 -7.19 1.17 11.79
CA LEU A 452 -8.04 2.04 10.97
C LEU A 452 -9.51 1.60 10.99
N ALA A 453 -9.79 0.31 10.83
CA ALA A 453 -11.17 -0.21 10.83
C ALA A 453 -11.84 0.01 12.21
N VAL A 454 -11.15 -0.33 13.31
CA VAL A 454 -11.67 -0.14 14.67
C VAL A 454 -11.88 1.33 14.98
N ARG A 455 -10.96 2.18 14.54
CA ARG A 455 -11.04 3.62 14.74
C ARG A 455 -12.23 4.22 13.98
N LEU A 456 -12.42 3.83 12.72
CA LEU A 456 -13.57 4.26 11.93
C LEU A 456 -14.87 3.80 12.59
N ALA A 457 -14.97 2.55 13.05
CA ALA A 457 -16.14 2.04 13.76
C ALA A 457 -16.48 2.86 15.02
N GLY A 458 -15.46 3.28 15.78
CA GLY A 458 -15.66 4.14 16.94
C GLY A 458 -16.10 5.56 16.59
N VAL A 459 -15.60 6.10 15.50
CA VAL A 459 -15.95 7.44 15.02
C VAL A 459 -17.38 7.47 14.47
N THR A 460 -17.75 6.49 13.63
CA THR A 460 -19.07 6.46 12.98
C THR A 460 -20.16 5.84 13.84
N GLY A 461 -19.80 5.09 14.89
CA GLY A 461 -20.74 4.27 15.66
C GLY A 461 -21.17 2.98 14.95
N GLU A 462 -20.59 2.67 13.79
CA GLU A 462 -20.92 1.48 13.02
C GLU A 462 -19.90 0.38 13.27
N ALA A 463 -20.31 -0.72 13.91
CA ALA A 463 -19.42 -1.84 14.25
C ALA A 463 -18.77 -2.54 13.04
N ARG A 464 -19.29 -2.32 11.83
CA ARG A 464 -18.78 -2.84 10.57
C ARG A 464 -19.14 -1.83 9.46
N PRO A 465 -18.37 -0.76 9.32
CA PRO A 465 -18.69 0.28 8.35
C PRO A 465 -18.70 -0.32 6.92
N PRO A 466 -19.61 0.14 6.03
CA PRO A 466 -19.74 -0.40 4.69
C PRO A 466 -18.60 0.06 3.77
N LEU A 467 -18.34 -0.72 2.72
CA LEU A 467 -17.54 -0.26 1.58
C LEU A 467 -18.21 0.95 0.90
N GLY A 468 -17.40 1.82 0.29
CA GLY A 468 -17.93 3.00 -0.40
C GLY A 468 -18.41 4.09 0.56
N ALA A 469 -17.73 4.23 1.71
CA ALA A 469 -17.99 5.32 2.65
C ALA A 469 -17.97 6.67 1.90
N ARG A 470 -18.99 7.50 2.17
CA ARG A 470 -19.04 8.87 1.64
C ARG A 470 -17.79 9.63 2.08
N ARG A 471 -17.33 10.51 1.21
CA ARG A 471 -16.05 11.19 1.39
C ARG A 471 -16.03 12.51 0.64
N ALA A 472 -15.22 13.44 1.11
CA ALA A 472 -14.96 14.71 0.45
C ALA A 472 -13.52 15.16 0.72
N LEU A 473 -12.97 15.97 -0.18
CA LEU A 473 -11.68 16.62 -0.02
C LEU A 473 -11.88 18.13 0.06
N LEU A 474 -11.52 18.73 1.20
CA LEU A 474 -11.58 20.17 1.43
C LEU A 474 -10.17 20.75 1.47
N ILE A 475 -9.91 21.70 0.58
CA ILE A 475 -8.61 22.35 0.45
C ILE A 475 -8.78 23.84 0.73
N PHE A 476 -8.10 24.32 1.77
CA PHE A 476 -8.03 25.76 2.02
C PHE A 476 -6.88 26.38 1.26
N ALA A 477 -7.14 27.51 0.60
CA ALA A 477 -6.14 28.17 -0.20
C ALA A 477 -6.25 29.70 -0.09
N ALA A 478 -5.13 30.37 0.17
CA ALA A 478 -5.05 31.83 0.14
C ALA A 478 -5.04 32.39 -1.30
N LYS A 479 -4.60 31.57 -2.25
CA LYS A 479 -4.68 31.82 -3.69
C LYS A 479 -5.10 30.55 -4.39
N GLU A 480 -5.71 30.71 -5.54
CA GLU A 480 -6.14 29.59 -6.35
C GLU A 480 -4.93 28.73 -6.81
N PRO A 481 -4.97 27.39 -6.67
CA PRO A 481 -3.91 26.53 -7.17
C PRO A 481 -3.70 26.66 -8.67
N SER A 482 -2.48 26.45 -9.15
CA SER A 482 -2.19 26.46 -10.59
C SER A 482 -2.98 25.37 -11.34
N ALA A 483 -3.15 25.52 -12.66
CA ALA A 483 -3.85 24.54 -13.49
C ALA A 483 -3.27 23.12 -13.32
N ARG A 484 -1.94 22.99 -13.28
CA ARG A 484 -1.24 21.72 -13.05
C ARG A 484 -1.52 21.14 -11.66
N GLN A 485 -1.58 21.97 -10.63
CA GLN A 485 -1.96 21.50 -9.29
C GLN A 485 -3.40 21.00 -9.29
N LYS A 486 -4.35 21.74 -9.87
CA LYS A 486 -5.74 21.29 -9.96
C LYS A 486 -5.88 19.94 -10.67
N ARG A 487 -5.13 19.71 -11.74
CA ARG A 487 -5.08 18.40 -12.43
C ARG A 487 -4.61 17.28 -11.51
N LEU A 488 -3.49 17.48 -10.80
CA LEU A 488 -3.00 16.51 -9.81
C LEU A 488 -4.05 16.22 -8.75
N ILE A 489 -4.62 17.26 -8.15
CA ILE A 489 -5.66 17.16 -7.12
C ILE A 489 -6.85 16.37 -7.65
N SER A 490 -7.38 16.74 -8.81
CA SER A 490 -8.52 16.07 -9.44
C SER A 490 -8.22 14.60 -9.72
N ALA A 491 -7.03 14.26 -10.22
CA ALA A 491 -6.68 12.88 -10.53
C ALA A 491 -6.65 11.98 -9.29
N PHE A 492 -5.99 12.41 -8.22
CA PHE A 492 -5.94 11.64 -6.97
C PHE A 492 -7.30 11.61 -6.25
N ALA A 493 -8.02 12.72 -6.25
CA ALA A 493 -9.35 12.79 -5.64
C ALA A 493 -10.37 11.93 -6.40
N ALA A 494 -10.33 11.91 -7.74
CA ALA A 494 -11.16 11.03 -8.56
C ALA A 494 -10.81 9.56 -8.32
N HIS A 495 -9.53 9.22 -8.20
CA HIS A 495 -9.09 7.87 -7.85
C HIS A 495 -9.61 7.44 -6.47
N ALA A 496 -9.65 8.37 -5.52
CA ALA A 496 -10.21 8.16 -4.19
C ALA A 496 -11.74 8.27 -4.13
N GLU A 497 -12.43 8.57 -5.23
CA GLU A 497 -13.88 8.83 -5.29
C GLU A 497 -14.33 9.98 -4.38
N ALA A 498 -13.47 10.99 -4.21
CA ALA A 498 -13.68 12.14 -3.33
C ALA A 498 -13.96 13.43 -4.11
N PRO A 499 -15.18 13.97 -4.07
CA PRO A 499 -15.47 15.30 -4.60
C PRO A 499 -14.62 16.37 -3.89
N VAL A 500 -14.13 17.33 -4.68
CA VAL A 500 -13.22 18.37 -4.18
C VAL A 500 -13.96 19.68 -3.95
N THR A 501 -13.68 20.31 -2.80
CA THR A 501 -14.08 21.67 -2.48
C THR A 501 -12.83 22.52 -2.26
N LEU A 502 -12.62 23.51 -3.14
CA LEU A 502 -11.62 24.56 -2.97
C LEU A 502 -12.23 25.72 -2.18
N ALA A 503 -11.73 25.95 -0.97
CA ALA A 503 -12.17 26.99 -0.06
C ALA A 503 -11.17 28.16 -0.06
N LEU A 504 -11.51 29.23 -0.77
CA LEU A 504 -10.65 30.40 -0.94
C LEU A 504 -10.80 31.38 0.23
N LEU A 505 -9.69 31.62 0.92
CA LEU A 505 -9.62 32.51 2.08
C LEU A 505 -9.39 33.95 1.64
N ASN A 506 -10.25 34.86 2.12
CA ASN A 506 -10.11 36.29 1.85
C ASN A 506 -8.93 36.88 2.64
N GLN A 507 -8.06 37.64 1.97
CA GLN A 507 -6.87 38.26 2.58
C GLN A 507 -7.22 39.26 3.69
N ASP A 508 -8.41 39.86 3.64
CA ASP A 508 -8.88 40.85 4.61
C ASP A 508 -9.66 40.23 5.78
N SER A 509 -9.88 38.92 5.78
CA SER A 509 -10.70 38.26 6.80
C SER A 509 -9.98 38.18 8.16
N LYS A 510 -10.78 38.26 9.23
CA LYS A 510 -10.30 38.04 10.60
C LYS A 510 -10.17 36.53 10.88
N PRO A 511 -9.29 36.10 11.81
CA PRO A 511 -9.20 34.69 12.19
C PRO A 511 -10.54 34.07 12.62
N ALA A 512 -11.39 34.81 13.34
CA ALA A 512 -12.72 34.34 13.73
C ALA A 512 -13.65 34.06 12.54
N GLU A 513 -13.62 34.92 11.51
CA GLU A 513 -14.39 34.71 10.27
C GLU A 513 -13.87 33.48 9.51
N ALA A 514 -12.55 33.31 9.44
CA ALA A 514 -11.93 32.15 8.82
C ALA A 514 -12.29 30.84 9.56
N PHE A 515 -12.28 30.85 10.89
CA PHE A 515 -12.70 29.73 11.72
C PHE A 515 -14.18 29.35 11.48
N ALA A 516 -15.08 30.33 11.52
CA ALA A 516 -16.51 30.12 11.25
C ALA A 516 -16.74 29.59 9.82
N PHE A 517 -15.98 30.08 8.85
CA PHE A 517 -16.02 29.59 7.47
C PHE A 517 -15.60 28.11 7.36
N GLY A 518 -14.51 27.75 8.04
CA GLY A 518 -14.06 26.36 8.12
C GLY A 518 -15.10 25.44 8.75
N GLN A 519 -15.70 25.87 9.87
CA GLN A 519 -16.79 25.12 10.52
C GLN A 519 -17.97 24.90 9.59
N LYS A 520 -18.43 25.95 8.91
CA LYS A 520 -19.59 25.89 8.02
C LYS A 520 -19.39 24.87 6.91
N ILE A 521 -18.28 24.95 6.18
CA ILE A 521 -18.03 24.06 5.04
C ILE A 521 -17.85 22.62 5.53
N ALA A 522 -17.04 22.40 6.57
CA ALA A 522 -16.83 21.06 7.08
C ALA A 522 -18.12 20.42 7.59
N ARG A 523 -19.00 21.18 8.24
CA ARG A 523 -20.32 20.67 8.69
C ARG A 523 -21.21 20.26 7.52
N GLU A 524 -21.17 21.00 6.40
CA GLU A 524 -21.89 20.62 5.16
C GLU A 524 -21.31 19.32 4.56
N LEU A 525 -19.99 19.20 4.47
CA LEU A 525 -19.32 18.06 3.86
C LEU A 525 -19.33 16.80 4.75
N ALA A 526 -19.35 16.98 6.07
CA ALA A 526 -19.34 15.92 7.07
C ALA A 526 -20.74 15.50 7.56
N ALA A 527 -21.81 16.11 7.04
CA ALA A 527 -23.17 15.99 7.57
C ALA A 527 -23.69 14.56 7.76
N ASP A 528 -23.18 13.59 6.99
CA ASP A 528 -23.60 12.19 7.04
C ASP A 528 -22.59 11.24 7.72
N GLY A 529 -21.61 11.75 8.49
CA GLY A 529 -20.65 10.89 9.22
C GLY A 529 -19.57 10.25 8.33
N SER A 530 -19.12 11.00 7.32
CA SER A 530 -18.24 10.58 6.21
C SER A 530 -16.74 10.51 6.58
N LEU A 531 -15.89 10.35 5.56
CA LEU A 531 -14.46 10.68 5.57
C LEU A 531 -14.25 12.12 5.07
N LEU A 532 -13.38 12.90 5.70
CA LEU A 532 -13.03 14.25 5.21
C LEU A 532 -11.52 14.40 5.08
N GLY A 533 -11.03 14.55 3.85
CA GLY A 533 -9.65 14.96 3.60
C GLY A 533 -9.50 16.47 3.82
N LEU A 534 -8.49 16.89 4.58
CA LEU A 534 -8.16 18.30 4.78
C LEU A 534 -6.74 18.59 4.28
N ALA A 535 -6.61 19.62 3.45
CA ALA A 535 -5.32 20.06 2.90
C ALA A 535 -5.18 21.59 2.95
N LEU A 536 -3.93 22.06 3.03
CA LEU A 536 -3.57 23.45 2.80
C LEU A 536 -2.84 23.58 1.45
N ALA A 537 -3.28 24.51 0.62
CA ALA A 537 -2.58 24.79 -0.62
C ALA A 537 -1.23 25.48 -0.35
N ALA A 538 -0.20 24.99 -1.02
CA ALA A 538 1.13 25.60 -1.11
C ALA A 538 1.57 25.62 -2.58
N GLU A 539 2.22 26.70 -3.01
CA GLU A 539 2.66 26.84 -4.41
C GLU A 539 3.86 25.93 -4.71
N THR A 540 4.72 25.66 -3.71
CA THR A 540 5.92 24.82 -3.83
C THR A 540 6.14 23.97 -2.57
N ASP A 541 6.95 22.91 -2.69
CA ASP A 541 7.36 22.07 -1.56
C ASP A 541 8.18 22.84 -0.52
N GLU A 542 8.97 23.83 -0.95
CA GLU A 542 9.73 24.70 -0.05
C GLU A 542 8.78 25.54 0.80
N MET A 543 7.79 26.19 0.18
CA MET A 543 6.78 26.96 0.90
C MET A 543 5.97 26.08 1.85
N ALA A 544 5.61 24.86 1.44
CA ALA A 544 4.90 23.92 2.31
C ALA A 544 5.72 23.56 3.56
N ARG A 545 7.02 23.28 3.38
CA ARG A 545 7.95 23.02 4.50
C ARG A 545 8.11 24.23 5.41
N GLU A 546 8.25 25.43 4.86
CA GLU A 546 8.35 26.66 5.63
C GLU A 546 7.09 26.94 6.46
N LYS A 547 5.91 26.71 5.86
CA LYS A 547 4.63 26.82 6.57
C LYS A 547 4.57 25.87 7.76
N ALA A 548 4.83 24.58 7.53
CA ALA A 548 4.83 23.57 8.58
C ALA A 548 5.83 23.90 9.69
N ALA A 549 7.07 24.25 9.33
CA ALA A 549 8.10 24.64 10.29
C ALA A 549 7.70 25.86 11.13
N ARG A 550 6.99 26.84 10.53
CA ARG A 550 6.48 28.00 11.26
C ARG A 550 5.38 27.61 12.24
N TYR A 551 4.44 26.77 11.83
CA TYR A 551 3.41 26.25 12.74
C TYR A 551 4.05 25.47 13.90
N ASP A 552 4.97 24.55 13.61
CA ASP A 552 5.66 23.76 14.63
C ASP A 552 6.43 24.66 15.60
N GLU A 553 7.15 25.68 15.11
CA GLU A 553 7.89 26.61 15.95
C GLU A 553 6.95 27.39 16.89
N THR A 554 5.86 27.94 16.35
CA THR A 554 4.91 28.76 17.11
C THR A 554 4.12 27.92 18.12
N PHE A 555 3.74 26.69 17.77
CA PHE A 555 2.87 25.86 18.61
C PHE A 555 3.62 24.92 19.56
N ARG A 556 4.95 24.77 19.43
CA ARG A 556 5.78 23.89 20.29
C ARG A 556 5.58 24.10 21.79
N SER A 557 5.33 25.34 22.21
CA SER A 557 5.18 25.71 23.62
C SER A 557 3.73 25.81 24.08
N ALA A 558 2.77 25.46 23.22
CA ALA A 558 1.36 25.46 23.57
C ALA A 558 1.08 24.50 24.73
N LYS A 559 0.16 24.90 25.60
CA LYS A 559 -0.34 24.12 26.74
C LYS A 559 -1.86 24.03 26.62
N GLU A 560 -2.46 23.04 27.28
CA GLU A 560 -3.92 22.79 27.29
C GLU A 560 -4.74 24.05 27.64
N ASP A 561 -4.21 24.91 28.49
CA ASP A 561 -4.81 26.13 29.04
C ASP A 561 -4.48 27.43 28.26
N ALA A 562 -3.79 27.31 27.11
CA ALA A 562 -3.47 28.45 26.27
C ALA A 562 -4.68 28.95 25.47
N THR A 563 -4.80 30.28 25.30
CA THR A 563 -5.86 30.86 24.46
C THR A 563 -5.52 30.68 22.98
N LEU A 564 -6.42 30.07 22.22
CA LEU A 564 -6.19 29.78 20.80
C LEU A 564 -5.92 31.06 20.00
N LEU A 565 -6.70 32.12 20.27
CA LEU A 565 -6.51 33.41 19.59
C LEU A 565 -5.12 34.00 19.88
N GLY A 566 -4.61 33.87 21.11
CA GLY A 566 -3.28 34.34 21.48
C GLY A 566 -2.16 33.55 20.79
N LEU A 567 -2.34 32.24 20.61
CA LEU A 567 -1.40 31.41 19.85
C LEU A 567 -1.40 31.75 18.36
N LEU A 568 -2.59 31.95 17.78
CA LEU A 568 -2.72 32.36 16.38
C LEU A 568 -2.09 33.74 16.14
N GLN A 569 -2.24 34.71 17.04
CA GLN A 569 -1.65 36.04 16.90
C GLN A 569 -0.13 36.05 16.73
N ASN A 570 0.57 35.00 17.17
CA ASN A 570 2.02 34.86 17.01
C ASN A 570 2.45 34.40 15.61
N LEU A 571 1.51 34.01 14.75
CA LEU A 571 1.77 33.66 13.36
C LEU A 571 1.69 34.90 12.43
N PRO A 572 2.32 34.87 11.26
CA PRO A 572 2.05 35.83 10.19
C PRO A 572 0.56 35.83 9.80
N PRO A 573 -0.06 36.99 9.47
CA PRO A 573 -1.51 37.11 9.23
C PRO A 573 -2.11 36.09 8.25
N ALA A 574 -1.37 35.72 7.20
CA ALA A 574 -1.81 34.71 6.23
C ALA A 574 -1.96 33.32 6.88
N LEU A 575 -0.98 32.91 7.69
CA LEU A 575 -1.00 31.63 8.41
C LEU A 575 -2.01 31.61 9.55
N GLN A 576 -2.29 32.77 10.17
CA GLN A 576 -3.36 32.87 11.17
C GLN A 576 -4.71 32.44 10.59
N ARG A 577 -5.05 32.91 9.39
CA ARG A 577 -6.32 32.60 8.72
C ARG A 577 -6.38 31.15 8.27
N GLU A 578 -5.31 30.64 7.66
CA GLU A 578 -5.23 29.24 7.23
C GLU A 578 -5.41 28.29 8.42
N ALA A 579 -4.67 28.51 9.51
CA ALA A 579 -4.80 27.72 10.73
C ALA A 579 -6.19 27.86 11.36
N ALA A 580 -6.75 29.07 11.42
CA ALA A 580 -8.10 29.29 11.98
C ALA A 580 -9.18 28.54 11.18
N ALA A 581 -9.15 28.63 9.84
CA ALA A 581 -10.09 27.91 8.99
C ALA A 581 -9.94 26.39 9.13
N LEU A 582 -8.71 25.89 9.16
CA LEU A 582 -8.44 24.47 9.35
C LEU A 582 -8.92 23.98 10.72
N LEU A 583 -8.68 24.73 11.81
CA LEU A 583 -9.18 24.41 13.14
C LEU A 583 -10.71 24.38 13.20
N GLY A 584 -11.37 25.34 12.56
CA GLY A 584 -12.82 25.34 12.45
C GLY A 584 -13.34 24.09 11.73
N ALA A 585 -12.69 23.70 10.63
CA ALA A 585 -13.03 22.50 9.89
C ALA A 585 -12.81 21.21 10.69
N LEU A 586 -11.67 21.09 11.37
CA LEU A 586 -11.36 19.97 12.27
C LEU A 586 -12.43 19.79 13.34
N CYS A 587 -12.84 20.90 13.98
CA CYS A 587 -13.85 20.87 15.02
C CYS A 587 -15.19 20.40 14.48
N ALA A 588 -15.68 21.02 13.41
CA ALA A 588 -16.99 20.71 12.86
C ALA A 588 -17.07 19.29 12.28
N ALA A 589 -15.98 18.78 11.71
CA ALA A 589 -15.92 17.39 11.24
C ALA A 589 -16.00 16.41 12.43
N ALA A 590 -15.23 16.63 13.49
CA ALA A 590 -15.27 15.79 14.67
C ALA A 590 -16.63 15.85 15.41
N GLU A 591 -17.23 17.04 15.53
CA GLU A 591 -18.62 17.20 16.01
C GLU A 591 -19.62 16.36 15.21
N SER A 592 -19.38 16.22 13.90
CA SER A 592 -20.22 15.46 12.97
C SER A 592 -19.85 13.98 12.89
N CYS A 593 -19.02 13.47 13.83
CA CYS A 593 -18.58 12.07 13.85
C CYS A 593 -17.89 11.63 12.55
N CYS A 594 -17.14 12.53 11.93
CA CYS A 594 -16.42 12.30 10.68
C CYS A 594 -14.93 12.02 10.95
N LEU A 595 -14.38 11.01 10.29
CA LEU A 595 -12.95 10.70 10.36
C LEU A 595 -12.19 11.62 9.40
N VAL A 596 -11.26 12.40 9.94
CA VAL A 596 -10.48 13.41 9.20
C VAL A 596 -9.15 12.83 8.76
N LEU A 597 -8.81 13.01 7.48
CA LEU A 597 -7.53 12.61 6.89
C LEU A 597 -6.71 13.85 6.60
N LEU A 598 -5.61 14.02 7.31
CA LEU A 598 -4.70 15.16 7.19
C LEU A 598 -3.74 14.90 6.04
N ASP A 599 -3.67 15.85 5.11
CA ASP A 599 -2.95 15.68 3.86
C ASP A 599 -1.46 15.98 3.96
N ASP A 600 -1.11 17.13 4.53
CA ASP A 600 0.23 17.71 4.40
C ASP A 600 0.84 18.06 5.77
N PRO A 601 2.17 18.24 5.86
CA PRO A 601 2.83 18.53 7.13
C PRO A 601 2.26 19.77 7.84
N ALA A 602 1.80 20.78 7.10
CA ALA A 602 1.23 21.98 7.72
C ALA A 602 -0.15 21.69 8.33
N THR A 603 -0.96 20.84 7.70
CA THR A 603 -2.22 20.35 8.31
C THR A 603 -1.97 19.50 9.56
N GLU A 604 -0.94 18.64 9.56
CA GLU A 604 -0.55 17.85 10.74
C GLU A 604 -0.07 18.74 11.89
N SER A 605 0.74 19.77 11.62
CA SER A 605 1.18 20.75 12.64
C SER A 605 0.00 21.48 13.31
N VAL A 606 -0.99 21.92 12.54
CA VAL A 606 -2.19 22.59 13.09
C VAL A 606 -3.07 21.60 13.85
N ALA A 607 -3.19 20.36 13.36
CA ALA A 607 -3.90 19.30 14.05
C ALA A 607 -3.25 18.97 15.41
N HIS A 608 -1.93 18.93 15.52
CA HIS A 608 -1.23 18.71 16.78
C HIS A 608 -1.50 19.82 17.81
N LEU A 609 -1.63 21.07 17.36
CA LEU A 609 -2.11 22.14 18.23
C LEU A 609 -3.53 21.83 18.73
N ALA A 610 -4.43 21.45 17.83
CA ALA A 610 -5.82 21.13 18.19
C ALA A 610 -5.90 19.96 19.18
N GLU A 611 -5.08 18.92 19.00
CA GLU A 611 -4.94 17.79 19.92
C GLU A 611 -4.39 18.21 21.29
N THR A 612 -3.48 19.19 21.32
CA THR A 612 -2.93 19.73 22.57
C THR A 612 -3.97 20.52 23.34
N LEU A 613 -4.79 21.31 22.64
CA LEU A 613 -5.85 22.12 23.27
C LEU A 613 -7.09 21.30 23.62
N ALA A 614 -7.39 20.26 22.83
CA ALA A 614 -8.53 19.38 23.05
C ALA A 614 -8.15 17.91 22.75
N PRO A 615 -7.58 17.18 23.72
CA PRO A 615 -7.11 15.80 23.53
C PRO A 615 -8.18 14.81 23.05
N THR A 616 -9.47 15.09 23.29
CA THR A 616 -10.60 14.29 22.81
C THR A 616 -10.79 14.35 21.29
N LEU A 617 -10.15 15.30 20.59
CA LEU A 617 -10.15 15.40 19.13
C LEU A 617 -9.27 14.32 18.48
N LYS A 618 -8.18 13.94 19.16
CA LYS A 618 -7.15 13.04 18.63
C LYS A 618 -7.71 11.82 17.93
N PRO A 619 -8.72 11.09 18.46
CA PRO A 619 -9.24 9.89 17.82
C PRO A 619 -9.97 10.13 16.49
N TYR A 620 -10.29 11.38 16.12
CA TYR A 620 -10.89 11.73 14.82
C TYR A 620 -9.86 12.01 13.72
N LEU A 621 -8.57 12.16 14.05
CA LEU A 621 -7.55 12.65 13.11
C LEU A 621 -6.56 11.57 12.64
N LEU A 622 -6.50 11.32 11.33
CA LEU A 622 -5.47 10.50 10.70
C LEU A 622 -4.35 11.39 10.16
N HIS A 623 -3.18 11.32 10.78
CA HIS A 623 -1.95 11.96 10.29
C HIS A 623 -1.36 11.11 9.15
N VAL A 624 -1.88 11.27 7.93
CA VAL A 624 -1.68 10.28 6.86
C VAL A 624 -0.20 10.13 6.49
N GLN A 625 0.54 11.24 6.39
CA GLN A 625 1.93 11.20 5.97
C GLN A 625 2.86 10.70 7.08
N SER A 626 2.70 11.17 8.31
CA SER A 626 3.62 10.78 9.39
C SER A 626 3.35 9.38 9.95
N ASP A 627 2.09 8.92 9.95
CA ASP A 627 1.75 7.62 10.52
C ASP A 627 1.77 6.46 9.51
N TYR A 628 1.37 6.67 8.26
CA TYR A 628 1.04 5.57 7.34
C TYR A 628 1.92 5.55 6.09
N LEU A 629 2.21 6.70 5.51
CA LEU A 629 2.92 6.81 4.23
C LEU A 629 4.41 7.11 4.42
N ALA A 630 5.22 6.70 3.45
CA ALA A 630 6.65 7.03 3.36
C ALA A 630 6.96 7.66 2.00
N LEU A 631 6.15 8.65 1.61
CA LEU A 631 6.16 9.23 0.26
C LEU A 631 6.89 10.57 0.15
N ALA A 632 7.04 11.30 1.26
CA ALA A 632 7.61 12.66 1.30
C ALA A 632 6.92 13.61 0.30
N LEU A 633 5.69 14.03 0.62
CA LEU A 633 4.84 14.90 -0.21
C LEU A 633 4.56 16.24 0.50
N PRO A 634 5.51 17.20 0.56
CA PRO A 634 5.32 18.42 1.32
C PRO A 634 4.16 19.28 0.81
N ALA A 635 4.10 19.57 -0.51
CA ALA A 635 2.99 20.28 -1.13
C ALA A 635 1.98 19.29 -1.75
N SER A 636 1.56 18.30 -0.97
CA SER A 636 0.63 17.25 -1.38
C SER A 636 -0.70 17.81 -1.92
N CYS A 637 -1.26 18.85 -1.28
CA CYS A 637 -2.48 19.54 -1.72
C CYS A 637 -3.69 18.60 -1.93
N GLY A 638 -3.82 17.55 -1.14
CA GLY A 638 -4.91 16.57 -1.17
C GLY A 638 -4.52 15.19 -1.69
N VAL A 639 -3.29 15.02 -2.21
CA VAL A 639 -2.78 13.73 -2.72
C VAL A 639 -2.69 12.68 -1.61
N ALA A 640 -2.01 12.97 -0.52
CA ALA A 640 -1.84 12.07 0.62
C ALA A 640 -3.16 11.77 1.32
N ALA A 641 -4.04 12.75 1.53
CA ALA A 641 -5.38 12.51 2.08
C ALA A 641 -6.20 11.56 1.18
N SER A 642 -6.10 11.71 -0.15
CA SER A 642 -6.73 10.81 -1.11
C SER A 642 -6.18 9.38 -0.99
N LEU A 643 -4.86 9.21 -0.90
CA LEU A 643 -4.24 7.90 -0.64
C LEU A 643 -4.62 7.34 0.74
N GLY A 644 -4.79 8.19 1.75
CA GLY A 644 -5.30 7.83 3.06
C GLY A 644 -6.73 7.26 2.99
N MET A 645 -7.60 7.81 2.15
CA MET A 645 -8.94 7.26 1.94
C MET A 645 -8.88 5.87 1.31
N ARG A 646 -7.92 5.63 0.40
CA ARG A 646 -7.67 4.30 -0.16
C ARG A 646 -7.15 3.30 0.88
N LEU A 647 -6.35 3.75 1.86
CA LEU A 647 -5.97 2.90 3.00
C LEU A 647 -7.19 2.54 3.86
N VAL A 648 -8.13 3.45 4.05
CA VAL A 648 -9.41 3.16 4.72
C VAL A 648 -10.21 2.13 3.92
N ASP A 649 -10.29 2.27 2.59
CA ASP A 649 -10.95 1.28 1.72
C ASP A 649 -10.31 -0.10 1.84
N ALA A 650 -8.98 -0.20 1.88
CA ALA A 650 -8.27 -1.46 2.10
C ALA A 650 -8.61 -2.09 3.46
N ALA A 651 -8.75 -1.27 4.52
CA ALA A 651 -9.16 -1.72 5.84
C ALA A 651 -10.61 -2.24 5.83
N LEU A 652 -11.50 -1.55 5.12
CA LEU A 652 -12.89 -1.98 4.95
C LEU A 652 -13.00 -3.25 4.12
N HIS A 653 -12.18 -3.44 3.08
CA HIS A 653 -12.12 -4.71 2.35
C HIS A 653 -11.65 -5.85 3.26
N MET A 654 -10.62 -5.65 4.09
CA MET A 654 -10.23 -6.66 5.10
C MET A 654 -11.42 -7.03 5.99
N GLU A 655 -12.13 -6.05 6.54
CA GLU A 655 -13.23 -6.34 7.47
C GLU A 655 -14.45 -6.98 6.78
N ASN A 656 -14.78 -6.49 5.58
CA ASN A 656 -16.01 -6.83 4.89
C ASN A 656 -15.90 -8.00 3.92
N ASP A 657 -14.70 -8.26 3.38
CA ASP A 657 -14.44 -9.24 2.33
C ASP A 657 -13.54 -10.40 2.79
N MET A 658 -13.56 -10.71 4.08
CA MET A 658 -12.89 -11.88 4.64
C MET A 658 -13.82 -12.75 5.48
N LYS A 659 -13.64 -14.07 5.38
CA LYS A 659 -14.28 -15.05 6.26
C LYS A 659 -13.53 -15.20 7.58
N THR A 660 -14.25 -15.69 8.57
CA THR A 660 -13.74 -16.04 9.90
C THR A 660 -13.12 -17.43 9.93
N PHE A 661 -12.35 -17.74 10.98
CA PHE A 661 -11.90 -19.10 11.25
C PHE A 661 -13.07 -20.10 11.36
N ALA A 662 -14.17 -19.69 12.01
CA ALA A 662 -15.38 -20.51 12.15
C ALA A 662 -16.03 -20.84 10.80
N GLU A 663 -16.07 -19.88 9.87
CA GLU A 663 -16.64 -20.08 8.53
C GLU A 663 -15.76 -20.90 7.59
N THR A 664 -14.46 -21.05 7.89
CA THR A 664 -13.45 -21.62 6.98
C THR A 664 -12.84 -22.91 7.50
N ALA A 665 -13.15 -23.31 8.74
CA ALA A 665 -12.58 -24.48 9.41
C ALA A 665 -11.03 -24.49 9.40
N VAL A 666 -10.41 -23.31 9.39
CA VAL A 666 -8.96 -23.13 9.49
C VAL A 666 -8.54 -23.26 10.96
N ALA A 667 -7.42 -23.92 11.20
CA ALA A 667 -6.86 -24.07 12.54
C ALA A 667 -6.36 -22.73 13.12
N VAL A 668 -6.50 -22.58 14.43
CA VAL A 668 -6.17 -21.37 15.18
C VAL A 668 -4.80 -21.47 15.86
N ALA A 669 -4.27 -20.34 16.33
CA ALA A 669 -2.96 -20.31 16.98
C ALA A 669 -2.94 -21.13 18.29
N ALA A 670 -1.88 -21.91 18.50
CA ALA A 670 -1.65 -22.68 19.72
C ALA A 670 -0.91 -21.89 20.83
N ASP A 671 -0.25 -20.78 20.46
CA ASP A 671 0.39 -19.82 21.37
C ASP A 671 0.38 -18.38 20.80
N GLY A 672 0.96 -17.44 21.55
CA GLY A 672 0.97 -16.02 21.19
C GLY A 672 -0.37 -15.31 21.44
N PRO A 673 -0.51 -14.05 20.99
CA PRO A 673 -1.71 -13.24 21.20
C PRO A 673 -3.00 -13.85 20.62
N GLY A 674 -2.89 -14.72 19.61
CA GLY A 674 -4.02 -15.42 18.99
C GLY A 674 -4.66 -16.50 19.86
N LYS A 675 -3.89 -17.10 20.77
CA LYS A 675 -4.30 -18.29 21.53
C LYS A 675 -5.55 -18.00 22.37
N GLY A 676 -6.63 -18.73 22.09
CA GLY A 676 -7.89 -18.63 22.83
C GLY A 676 -8.75 -17.39 22.51
N ARG A 677 -8.30 -16.53 21.58
CA ARG A 677 -9.06 -15.36 21.09
C ARG A 677 -9.65 -15.57 19.69
N GLN A 678 -9.00 -16.41 18.89
CA GLN A 678 -9.47 -16.81 17.57
C GLN A 678 -10.39 -18.03 17.74
N SER A 679 -11.70 -17.84 17.63
CA SER A 679 -12.71 -18.92 17.74
C SER A 679 -13.96 -18.58 16.95
#